data_AF-A0A1M4ZSY9-F1
#
_entry.id   AF-A0A1M4ZSY9-F1
#
_cell.length_a   1.000
_cell.length_b   1.000
_cell.length_c   1.000
_cell.angle_alpha   90.00
_cell.angle_beta   90.00
_cell.angle_gamma   90.00
#
_symmetry.space_group_name_H-M   'P 1'
#
loop_
_entity.id
_entity.type
_entity.pdbx_description
1 polymer ?
#
loop_
_entity_poly.entity_id
_entity_poly.type
_entity_poly.pdbx_seq_one_letter_code
_entity_poly.pdbx_strand_id
1 'polypeptide(L)'
;MNKKTLLITSGIIALSLLNASNVKAEEELAPTTEEIISNVLIDSKDSEQENISQLSEEEEEIFNNIIIEIEDLLNSEQKNNLSKLLSTENELKFLFKKAVLTHESGDFNQANSFYNKIIEKLDEINTVENNEKTKNLIDLFNELAKDNLSLLAFEYNQEISSQDLDEEDKDEEDKQAEPEEVDENVETSTDSELDSPQENKTSNANKTEQTANDLYNKILEAKTVTGAWNLAQEFKAIFPNDTLLSKAMNQAAQVNLDYGMKVHKRGELENAASYYSKIVGEEKVSATLKTIAQAYLNQANANKELTTPKDYYNQILEAKTVTGAWNLAQEFKTNFPNNDLLSEALEHAAQLSLDYGMRIHKRGDYADAASYYNKVVEEKNISSTLRSTAQVYLNQANAKKELTVPKDYYNKILKAKTVTEAWNLAQEFKENFPDDNLLSEALNHAAQLSLNYGMKIHKNGAYSDAASYYNKIVDEEKVSATLRSTAQVYLNQANAGKDLTTPKDYYGKVLASRKVSEAWDLAQEFKENFPNNVLLAEAFNHAAQVNLDYAMKLHLQNDYANAQSYYERIINEESVSKNLKSTAQVYLEQAKAKQELTTPKDYLKQIKNSKSVSSAWSLSQKFKTNFPNDPLLSEAMDVAAEMNLQYAVKLHKNGEYSKAIEYYDRINSEELVSSPIRNFSKTFNNLAKHGKKISSVNDYASKITTSKSVSTAWNLAQEALLIYPGHSALINALNKTANDNLSYGRKLHRQGKAELARPYYEKVNNDQRIDSQIRHLAEIFMEQSYGNHKPVVYIDSGHGGTDSGASFYGAYEKKLNLSVGKYLKNELEKKGYTVIMSRETDTFVPLTDRALEANKLGADIFVSVHHNSMGGSGTGKGIETFLFHKVASGFGQETNKNNFKLNDPRISESLNLADNVHSNLIKSTGMYDRGVKGNNFNVLRNTHIPAILVELGFIDNQSDLAIIKSTSYQKNAASAMANGIDKYFSTISK
;
A
#
# COMPACT_ATOMS: atom_id res chain seq x y z
N MET A 1 14.91 6.41 -4.49
CA MET A 1 13.44 6.47 -4.29
C MET A 1 12.75 6.54 -5.65
N ASN A 2 11.48 6.15 -5.73
CA ASN A 2 10.61 6.46 -6.89
C ASN A 2 10.36 7.99 -6.94
N LYS A 3 10.32 8.61 -8.12
CA LYS A 3 9.96 10.04 -8.30
C LYS A 3 8.67 10.42 -7.55
N LYS A 4 7.62 9.59 -7.67
CA LYS A 4 6.34 9.79 -6.97
C LYS A 4 6.52 9.72 -5.45
N THR A 5 7.35 8.81 -4.94
CA THR A 5 7.71 8.78 -3.51
C THR A 5 8.47 10.02 -3.09
N LEU A 6 9.42 10.51 -3.90
CA LEU A 6 10.19 11.72 -3.58
C LEU A 6 9.28 12.95 -3.53
N LEU A 7 8.42 13.15 -4.54
CA LEU A 7 7.44 14.24 -4.59
C LEU A 7 6.46 14.22 -3.40
N ILE A 8 5.92 13.03 -3.09
CA ILE A 8 5.04 12.79 -1.94
C ILE A 8 5.78 13.05 -0.62
N THR A 9 7.02 12.59 -0.48
CA THR A 9 7.83 12.82 0.73
C THR A 9 8.16 14.31 0.89
N SER A 10 8.52 15.03 -0.16
CA SER A 10 8.74 16.48 -0.13
C SER A 10 7.47 17.25 0.26
N GLY A 11 6.30 16.88 -0.31
CA GLY A 11 5.01 17.48 0.05
C GLY A 11 4.60 17.20 1.51
N ILE A 12 4.69 15.95 1.95
CA ILE A 12 4.38 15.55 3.33
C ILE A 12 5.31 16.23 4.35
N ILE A 13 6.60 16.38 4.04
CA ILE A 13 7.57 17.03 4.94
C ILE A 13 7.33 18.55 5.00
N ALA A 14 7.12 19.23 3.87
CA ALA A 14 6.80 20.66 3.84
C ALA A 14 5.54 20.99 4.69
N LEU A 15 4.55 20.10 4.68
CA LEU A 15 3.28 20.27 5.39
C LEU A 15 3.31 19.83 6.86
N SER A 16 4.27 18.97 7.21
CA SER A 16 4.57 18.62 8.61
C SER A 16 5.23 19.78 9.38
N LEU A 17 5.94 20.67 8.67
CA LEU A 17 6.75 21.73 9.26
C LEU A 17 6.06 23.11 9.30
N LEU A 18 4.90 23.27 8.65
CA LEU A 18 4.00 24.41 8.88
C LEU A 18 3.36 24.42 10.29
N ASN A 19 3.67 23.42 11.12
CA ASN A 19 3.13 23.29 12.47
C ASN A 19 3.83 24.22 13.48
N ALA A 20 3.56 25.52 13.39
CA ALA A 20 3.11 26.34 14.53
C ALA A 20 3.02 27.84 14.20
N SER A 21 1.94 28.27 13.55
CA SER A 21 1.47 29.66 13.58
C SER A 21 -0.04 29.74 13.85
N ASN A 22 -0.38 30.28 15.03
CA ASN A 22 -1.74 30.67 15.38
C ASN A 22 -1.73 31.69 16.55
N VAL A 23 -1.46 32.97 16.25
CA VAL A 23 -1.77 34.08 17.16
C VAL A 23 -2.37 35.26 16.36
N LYS A 24 -3.70 35.36 16.44
CA LYS A 24 -4.55 36.58 16.40
C LYS A 24 -4.24 37.71 15.40
N ALA A 25 -5.07 37.81 14.37
CA ALA A 25 -5.90 38.97 14.02
C ALA A 25 -7.10 38.42 13.20
N GLU A 26 -8.29 39.02 13.11
CA GLU A 26 -8.73 40.40 13.36
C GLU A 26 -10.11 40.42 14.04
N GLU A 27 -10.38 41.43 14.86
CA GLU A 27 -11.65 42.16 14.78
C GLU A 27 -11.43 43.61 15.27
N GLU A 28 -12.11 44.55 14.62
CA GLU A 28 -12.21 46.00 14.87
C GLU A 28 -11.06 46.97 14.44
N LEU A 29 -11.47 47.88 13.53
CA LEU A 29 -11.01 49.27 13.28
C LEU A 29 -9.83 49.55 12.32
N ALA A 30 -10.18 49.79 11.06
CA ALA A 30 -9.55 50.81 10.20
C ALA A 30 -9.73 52.22 10.83
N PRO A 31 -8.84 53.22 10.61
CA PRO A 31 -8.39 53.73 9.30
C PRO A 31 -6.85 54.02 9.24
N THR A 32 -6.21 54.63 8.23
CA THR A 32 -6.60 55.38 7.01
C THR A 32 -5.46 55.26 5.97
N THR A 33 -5.76 55.49 4.69
CA THR A 33 -4.76 55.67 3.62
C THR A 33 -4.25 57.11 3.57
N GLU A 34 -3.03 57.42 4.03
CA GLU A 34 -2.18 58.58 3.66
C GLU A 34 -0.88 58.53 4.51
N GLU A 35 0.25 59.04 3.98
CA GLU A 35 1.64 58.75 4.44
C GLU A 35 1.95 57.22 4.41
N ILE A 36 2.70 56.67 3.46
CA ILE A 36 4.02 57.08 2.97
C ILE A 36 4.10 56.90 1.45
N ILE A 37 3.77 57.96 0.70
CA ILE A 37 4.25 58.16 -0.68
C ILE A 37 4.89 59.54 -0.74
N SER A 38 6.19 59.63 -0.43
CA SER A 38 7.10 60.63 -1.00
C SER A 38 8.55 60.36 -0.59
N ASN A 39 9.48 60.64 -1.53
CA ASN A 39 10.94 60.56 -1.39
C ASN A 39 11.47 59.10 -1.27
N VAL A 40 12.15 58.53 -2.27
CA VAL A 40 13.12 59.14 -3.20
C VAL A 40 12.85 58.75 -4.67
N LEU A 41 13.07 59.71 -5.58
CA LEU A 41 13.07 59.55 -7.03
C LEU A 41 14.49 59.73 -7.61
N ILE A 42 14.65 59.28 -8.87
CA ILE A 42 15.61 59.67 -9.93
C ILE A 42 16.63 58.59 -10.35
N ASP A 43 16.43 58.11 -11.59
CA ASP A 43 17.36 57.57 -12.62
C ASP A 43 18.65 56.81 -12.22
N SER A 44 19.09 55.72 -12.88
CA SER A 44 18.56 54.84 -13.94
C SER A 44 19.53 53.61 -14.03
N LYS A 45 19.33 52.54 -14.82
CA LYS A 45 18.49 52.30 -16.01
C LYS A 45 18.20 50.79 -16.19
N ASP A 46 17.55 50.47 -17.31
CA ASP A 46 17.20 49.17 -17.90
C ASP A 46 15.96 48.48 -17.31
N SER A 47 14.99 48.23 -18.20
CA SER A 47 13.61 47.96 -17.86
C SER A 47 13.10 46.70 -18.55
N GLU A 48 12.92 45.65 -17.76
CA GLU A 48 11.93 44.61 -18.00
C GLU A 48 11.34 44.22 -16.64
N GLN A 49 10.35 45.01 -16.18
CA GLN A 49 9.43 44.52 -15.15
C GLN A 49 8.53 43.48 -15.82
N GLU A 50 8.86 42.20 -15.66
CA GLU A 50 7.94 41.14 -16.05
C GLU A 50 6.63 41.29 -15.27
N ASN A 51 5.55 41.31 -16.03
CA ASN A 51 4.20 41.42 -15.52
C ASN A 51 3.89 40.15 -14.71
N ILE A 52 3.51 40.30 -13.43
CA ILE A 52 3.27 39.18 -12.51
C ILE A 52 2.09 38.34 -13.04
N SER A 53 2.41 37.27 -13.78
CA SER A 53 1.44 36.55 -14.60
C SER A 53 0.77 35.42 -13.82
N GLN A 54 -0.56 35.42 -13.87
CA GLN A 54 -1.38 34.32 -13.36
C GLN A 54 -1.04 33.02 -14.10
N LEU A 55 -1.17 31.89 -13.40
CA LEU A 55 -1.09 30.56 -14.02
C LEU A 55 -2.20 30.39 -15.08
N SER A 56 -1.98 29.49 -16.04
CA SER A 56 -3.08 29.05 -16.90
C SER A 56 -4.10 28.24 -16.10
N GLU A 57 -5.36 28.16 -16.57
CA GLU A 57 -6.38 27.31 -15.95
C GLU A 57 -5.94 25.84 -15.88
N GLU A 58 -5.10 25.39 -16.82
CA GLU A 58 -4.51 24.05 -16.88
C GLU A 58 -3.36 23.85 -15.87
N GLU A 59 -2.49 24.85 -15.67
CA GLU A 59 -1.49 24.84 -14.59
C GLU A 59 -2.18 24.86 -13.21
N GLU A 60 -3.27 25.61 -13.07
CA GLU A 60 -4.08 25.68 -11.86
C GLU A 60 -4.81 24.33 -11.61
N GLU A 61 -5.31 23.66 -12.65
CA GLU A 61 -5.91 22.31 -12.56
C GLU A 61 -4.88 21.23 -12.22
N ILE A 62 -3.72 21.21 -12.88
CA ILE A 62 -2.61 20.28 -12.56
C ILE A 62 -2.16 20.48 -11.10
N PHE A 63 -1.96 21.73 -10.69
CA PHE A 63 -1.61 22.04 -9.31
C PHE A 63 -2.69 21.54 -8.34
N ASN A 64 -3.98 21.82 -8.60
CA ASN A 64 -5.08 21.37 -7.74
C ASN A 64 -5.21 19.85 -7.68
N ASN A 65 -4.98 19.12 -8.78
CA ASN A 65 -4.97 17.66 -8.80
C ASN A 65 -3.80 17.08 -7.98
N ILE A 66 -2.61 17.67 -8.09
CA ILE A 66 -1.45 17.33 -7.24
C ILE A 66 -1.76 17.63 -5.77
N ILE A 67 -2.44 18.74 -5.47
CA ILE A 67 -2.90 19.07 -4.11
C ILE A 67 -3.90 18.04 -3.58
N ILE A 68 -4.85 17.55 -4.38
CA ILE A 68 -5.81 16.51 -3.99
C ILE A 68 -5.09 15.17 -3.71
N GLU A 69 -4.17 14.75 -4.58
CA GLU A 69 -3.35 13.54 -4.34
C GLU A 69 -2.47 13.68 -3.10
N ILE A 70 -1.93 14.88 -2.84
CA ILE A 70 -1.21 15.18 -1.61
C ILE A 70 -2.16 15.07 -0.42
N GLU A 71 -3.32 15.73 -0.43
CA GLU A 71 -4.29 15.71 0.67
C GLU A 71 -4.63 14.28 1.10
N ASP A 72 -4.96 13.36 0.19
CA ASP A 72 -5.31 11.97 0.57
C ASP A 72 -4.20 11.20 1.32
N LEU A 73 -2.96 11.71 1.31
CA LEU A 73 -1.81 11.16 2.02
C LEU A 73 -1.47 11.91 3.34
N LEU A 74 -2.22 12.97 3.66
CA LEU A 74 -2.02 13.80 4.85
C LEU A 74 -2.96 13.44 6.00
N ASN A 75 -2.43 13.58 7.22
CA ASN A 75 -3.26 13.62 8.43
C ASN A 75 -4.02 14.96 8.56
N SER A 76 -5.02 15.01 9.45
CA SER A 76 -5.89 16.18 9.61
C SER A 76 -5.17 17.48 10.02
N GLU A 77 -4.00 17.39 10.66
CA GLU A 77 -3.18 18.53 11.09
C GLU A 77 -2.42 19.11 9.87
N GLN A 78 -1.86 18.23 9.03
CA GLN A 78 -1.21 18.57 7.77
C GLN A 78 -2.20 19.10 6.71
N LYS A 79 -3.40 18.52 6.56
CA LYS A 79 -4.46 19.00 5.65
C LYS A 79 -4.83 20.47 5.94
N ASN A 80 -4.98 20.81 7.21
CA ASN A 80 -5.32 22.17 7.64
C ASN A 80 -4.19 23.17 7.33
N ASN A 81 -2.92 22.75 7.45
CA ASN A 81 -1.77 23.57 7.10
C ASN A 81 -1.63 23.79 5.59
N LEU A 82 -1.89 22.75 4.78
CA LEU A 82 -1.96 22.88 3.32
C LEU A 82 -3.06 23.86 2.93
N SER A 83 -4.26 23.68 3.46
CA SER A 83 -5.39 24.59 3.25
C SER A 83 -5.06 26.04 3.62
N LYS A 84 -4.32 26.28 4.72
CA LYS A 84 -3.83 27.62 5.09
C LYS A 84 -2.87 28.22 4.07
N LEU A 85 -1.82 27.50 3.64
CA LEU A 85 -0.86 27.96 2.62
C LEU A 85 -1.58 28.27 1.29
N LEU A 86 -2.57 27.45 0.93
CA LEU A 86 -3.37 27.63 -0.27
C LEU A 86 -4.42 28.73 -0.14
N SER A 87 -4.88 29.07 1.07
CA SER A 87 -5.84 30.16 1.30
C SER A 87 -5.23 31.56 1.26
N THR A 88 -3.91 31.69 1.41
CA THR A 88 -3.20 32.98 1.36
C THR A 88 -2.61 33.26 -0.02
N GLU A 89 -3.20 34.18 -0.76
CA GLU A 89 -2.61 34.74 -1.99
C GLU A 89 -1.39 35.60 -1.64
N ASN A 90 -0.19 35.03 -1.75
CA ASN A 90 1.08 35.72 -1.56
C ASN A 90 2.18 35.17 -2.49
N GLU A 91 3.30 35.89 -2.56
CA GLU A 91 4.47 35.52 -3.39
C GLU A 91 5.00 34.13 -3.05
N LEU A 92 4.91 33.70 -1.78
CA LEU A 92 5.34 32.38 -1.34
C LEU A 92 4.48 31.24 -1.93
N LYS A 93 3.15 31.41 -1.94
CA LYS A 93 2.20 30.49 -2.60
C LYS A 93 2.45 30.43 -4.11
N PHE A 94 2.76 31.56 -4.75
CA PHE A 94 3.09 31.61 -6.18
C PHE A 94 4.40 30.89 -6.50
N LEU A 95 5.47 31.15 -5.73
CA LEU A 95 6.75 30.47 -5.88
C LEU A 95 6.61 28.97 -5.59
N PHE A 96 5.83 28.57 -4.57
CA PHE A 96 5.54 27.17 -4.27
C PHE A 96 4.77 26.49 -5.42
N LYS A 97 3.74 27.15 -5.97
CA LYS A 97 3.02 26.69 -7.17
C LYS A 97 3.96 26.44 -8.34
N LYS A 98 4.81 27.42 -8.69
CA LYS A 98 5.79 27.27 -9.78
C LYS A 98 6.85 26.20 -9.48
N ALA A 99 7.35 26.12 -8.26
CA ALA A 99 8.30 25.08 -7.87
C ALA A 99 7.71 23.66 -8.03
N VAL A 100 6.46 23.44 -7.58
CA VAL A 100 5.75 22.16 -7.75
C VAL A 100 5.54 21.82 -9.23
N LEU A 101 5.04 22.77 -10.03
CA LEU A 101 4.78 22.55 -11.46
C LEU A 101 6.07 22.31 -12.27
N THR A 102 7.13 23.08 -12.01
CA THR A 102 8.44 22.92 -12.68
C THR A 102 9.18 21.66 -12.22
N HIS A 103 8.97 21.22 -10.97
CA HIS A 103 9.52 19.95 -10.50
C HIS A 103 8.78 18.73 -11.10
N GLU A 104 7.46 18.83 -11.27
CA GLU A 104 6.65 17.81 -11.94
C GLU A 104 7.02 17.68 -13.44
N SER A 105 7.30 18.81 -14.11
CA SER A 105 7.81 18.80 -15.49
C SER A 105 9.26 18.30 -15.61
N GLY A 106 9.95 18.05 -14.50
CA GLY A 106 11.30 17.47 -14.45
C GLY A 106 12.44 18.45 -14.74
N ASP A 107 12.19 19.75 -14.79
CA ASP A 107 13.25 20.77 -14.87
C ASP A 107 13.78 21.07 -13.45
N PHE A 108 14.61 20.16 -12.94
CA PHE A 108 15.17 20.26 -11.60
C PHE A 108 16.07 21.49 -11.40
N ASN A 109 16.66 22.03 -12.47
CA ASN A 109 17.46 23.26 -12.42
C ASN A 109 16.57 24.48 -12.16
N GLN A 110 15.48 24.61 -12.93
CA GLN A 110 14.53 25.70 -12.76
C GLN A 110 13.72 25.54 -11.46
N ALA A 111 13.38 24.31 -11.06
CA ALA A 111 12.77 24.02 -9.76
C ALA A 111 13.71 24.43 -8.60
N ASN A 112 15.01 24.13 -8.68
CA ASN A 112 15.99 24.62 -7.71
C ASN A 112 16.09 26.16 -7.68
N SER A 113 15.94 26.84 -8.82
CA SER A 113 15.89 28.31 -8.84
C SER A 113 14.66 28.83 -8.07
N PHE A 114 13.50 28.19 -8.20
CA PHE A 114 12.32 28.54 -7.40
C PHE A 114 12.47 28.17 -5.92
N TYR A 115 13.03 27.01 -5.58
CA TYR A 115 13.33 26.65 -4.18
C TYR A 115 14.31 27.64 -3.55
N ASN A 116 15.37 28.05 -4.25
CA ASN A 116 16.32 29.06 -3.74
C ASN A 116 15.65 30.43 -3.54
N LYS A 117 14.74 30.86 -4.43
CA LYS A 117 13.94 32.08 -4.23
C LYS A 117 13.00 31.98 -3.03
N ILE A 118 12.46 30.80 -2.75
CA ILE A 118 11.68 30.53 -1.53
C ILE A 118 12.58 30.62 -0.29
N ILE A 119 13.81 30.09 -0.33
CA ILE A 119 14.80 30.24 0.75
C ILE A 119 15.09 31.72 1.01
N GLU A 120 15.45 32.49 -0.01
CA GLU A 120 15.77 33.92 0.11
C GLU A 120 14.61 34.70 0.74
N LYS A 121 13.37 34.45 0.31
CA LYS A 121 12.17 35.06 0.90
C LYS A 121 11.91 34.64 2.35
N LEU A 122 12.22 33.39 2.70
CA LEU A 122 12.13 32.92 4.08
C LEU A 122 13.24 33.51 4.96
N ASP A 123 14.46 33.71 4.45
CA ASP A 123 15.55 34.41 5.15
C ASP A 123 15.23 35.90 5.39
N GLU A 124 14.59 36.58 4.42
CA GLU A 124 14.07 37.94 4.61
C GLU A 124 13.03 38.00 5.75
N ILE A 125 12.12 37.03 5.85
CA ILE A 125 11.14 36.95 6.96
C ILE A 125 11.83 36.59 8.30
N ASN A 126 12.80 35.68 8.26
CA ASN A 126 13.54 35.20 9.44
C ASN A 126 14.34 36.33 10.10
N THR A 127 14.96 37.21 9.32
CA THR A 127 15.75 38.34 9.82
C THR A 127 14.92 39.44 10.50
N VAL A 128 13.60 39.49 10.24
CA VAL A 128 12.68 40.46 10.87
C VAL A 128 12.03 39.88 12.14
N GLU A 129 11.63 38.60 12.13
CA GLU A 129 10.90 37.98 13.26
C GLU A 129 11.78 37.13 14.21
N ASN A 130 13.02 36.80 13.81
CA ASN A 130 13.97 35.97 14.56
C ASN A 130 13.36 34.64 15.06
N ASN A 131 12.67 33.95 14.16
CA ASN A 131 11.76 32.84 14.45
C ASN A 131 12.43 31.49 14.13
N GLU A 132 12.60 30.65 15.16
CA GLU A 132 13.23 29.33 15.08
C GLU A 132 12.62 28.41 13.99
N LYS A 133 11.35 28.62 13.63
CA LYS A 133 10.64 27.83 12.63
C LYS A 133 11.03 28.22 11.20
N THR A 134 11.26 29.50 10.95
CA THR A 134 11.68 29.99 9.63
C THR A 134 13.08 29.46 9.31
N LYS A 135 13.97 29.40 10.32
CA LYS A 135 15.29 28.76 10.19
C LYS A 135 15.21 27.28 9.78
N ASN A 136 14.33 26.49 10.40
CA ASN A 136 14.16 25.07 10.02
C ASN A 136 13.65 24.91 8.57
N LEU A 137 12.84 25.86 8.10
CA LEU A 137 12.35 25.94 6.72
C LEU A 137 13.48 26.27 5.73
N ILE A 138 14.36 27.21 6.07
CA ILE A 138 15.58 27.55 5.33
C ILE A 138 16.53 26.34 5.27
N ASP A 139 16.79 25.68 6.40
CA ASP A 139 17.69 24.51 6.48
C ASP A 139 17.16 23.35 5.61
N LEU A 140 15.83 23.10 5.58
CA LEU A 140 15.21 22.07 4.75
C LEU A 140 15.28 22.37 3.24
N PHE A 141 14.91 23.57 2.81
CA PHE A 141 15.00 23.92 1.39
C PHE A 141 16.46 23.97 0.92
N ASN A 142 17.40 24.36 1.78
CA ASN A 142 18.84 24.21 1.52
C ASN A 142 19.24 22.75 1.33
N GLU A 143 18.70 21.81 2.10
CA GLU A 143 18.97 20.38 1.95
C GLU A 143 18.39 19.83 0.63
N LEU A 144 17.16 20.20 0.27
CA LEU A 144 16.55 19.85 -1.03
C LEU A 144 17.32 20.44 -2.22
N ALA A 145 17.75 21.70 -2.13
CA ALA A 145 18.59 22.34 -3.14
C ALA A 145 19.93 21.61 -3.31
N LYS A 146 20.49 21.07 -2.21
CA LYS A 146 21.75 20.33 -2.14
C LYS A 146 21.65 18.90 -2.64
N ASP A 147 20.51 18.23 -2.45
CA ASP A 147 20.23 16.92 -3.04
C ASP A 147 20.06 17.03 -4.57
N ASN A 148 19.34 18.05 -5.07
CA ASN A 148 19.31 18.36 -6.51
C ASN A 148 20.70 18.77 -7.06
N LEU A 149 21.48 19.56 -6.30
CA LEU A 149 22.85 19.92 -6.69
C LEU A 149 23.81 18.73 -6.68
N SER A 150 23.57 17.68 -5.88
CA SER A 150 24.40 16.47 -5.89
C SER A 150 24.00 15.47 -6.98
N LEU A 151 22.74 15.49 -7.43
CA LEU A 151 22.32 14.92 -8.72
C LEU A 151 23.03 15.60 -9.91
N LEU A 152 23.14 16.93 -9.91
CA LEU A 152 23.84 17.70 -10.95
C LEU A 152 25.38 17.58 -10.87
N ALA A 153 25.94 17.49 -9.66
CA ALA A 153 27.40 17.31 -9.47
C ALA A 153 27.90 15.93 -9.94
N PHE A 154 26.99 14.96 -10.14
CA PHE A 154 27.31 13.69 -10.79
C PHE A 154 27.57 13.85 -12.30
N GLU A 155 26.97 14.85 -12.95
CA GLU A 155 27.16 15.14 -14.39
C GLU A 155 28.47 15.91 -14.66
N TYR A 156 28.97 16.69 -13.70
CA TYR A 156 30.11 17.61 -13.90
C TYR A 156 31.50 17.00 -13.67
N ASN A 157 31.62 15.90 -12.90
CA ASN A 157 32.91 15.36 -12.45
C ASN A 157 33.60 14.34 -13.40
N GLN A 158 33.15 14.22 -14.67
CA GLN A 158 33.70 13.27 -15.64
C GLN A 158 34.82 13.86 -16.53
N GLU A 159 35.10 15.17 -16.46
CA GLU A 159 36.27 15.78 -17.09
C GLU A 159 37.41 15.96 -16.07
N ILE A 160 38.29 14.97 -15.88
CA ILE A 160 39.72 15.14 -15.51
C ILE A 160 40.50 13.81 -15.47
N SER A 161 41.73 13.87 -16.00
CA SER A 161 42.88 12.97 -15.77
C SER A 161 42.79 11.49 -16.20
N SER A 162 43.17 11.25 -17.45
CA SER A 162 43.93 10.05 -17.85
C SER A 162 45.27 9.95 -17.11
N GLN A 163 45.54 8.83 -16.42
CA GLN A 163 46.92 8.40 -16.14
C GLN A 163 47.01 6.89 -15.86
N ASP A 164 48.14 6.31 -16.23
CA ASP A 164 48.35 4.86 -16.34
C ASP A 164 48.42 4.14 -14.99
N LEU A 165 47.90 2.91 -14.95
CA LEU A 165 48.12 1.94 -13.86
C LEU A 165 48.40 0.57 -14.48
N ASP A 166 49.68 0.29 -14.66
CA ASP A 166 50.22 -1.02 -15.02
C ASP A 166 50.74 -1.79 -13.79
N GLU A 167 51.17 -3.01 -14.07
CA GLU A 167 51.41 -4.19 -13.22
C GLU A 167 52.41 -4.03 -12.06
N GLU A 168 52.13 -4.71 -10.93
CA GLU A 168 52.85 -5.89 -10.38
C GLU A 168 52.13 -6.27 -9.05
N ASP A 169 51.93 -7.54 -8.66
CA ASP A 169 52.97 -8.51 -8.33
C ASP A 169 52.44 -9.97 -8.30
N LYS A 170 53.34 -10.95 -8.06
CA LYS A 170 53.07 -12.41 -8.08
C LYS A 170 53.28 -13.10 -6.71
N ASP A 171 52.99 -14.42 -6.72
CA ASP A 171 53.41 -15.47 -5.78
C ASP A 171 52.70 -15.44 -4.39
N GLU A 172 52.26 -16.55 -3.79
CA GLU A 172 52.88 -17.88 -3.69
C GLU A 172 51.89 -19.07 -3.82
N GLU A 173 52.38 -20.21 -4.34
CA GLU A 173 51.82 -21.56 -4.11
C GLU A 173 52.55 -22.20 -2.89
N ASP A 174 51.89 -22.99 -2.02
CA ASP A 174 51.98 -24.46 -2.16
C ASP A 174 51.06 -25.33 -1.24
N LYS A 175 50.74 -26.51 -1.81
CA LYS A 175 50.28 -27.84 -1.34
C LYS A 175 49.91 -28.20 0.13
N GLN A 176 48.81 -28.99 0.18
CA GLN A 176 48.57 -30.28 0.88
C GLN A 176 48.54 -30.40 2.43
N ALA A 177 47.42 -30.91 2.97
CA ALA A 177 47.27 -32.30 3.43
C ALA A 177 45.81 -32.66 3.83
N GLU A 178 45.45 -33.95 3.73
CA GLU A 178 44.32 -34.62 4.41
C GLU A 178 44.67 -34.84 5.93
N PRO A 179 43.81 -35.39 6.84
CA PRO A 179 42.58 -36.18 6.62
C PRO A 179 41.44 -36.03 7.67
N GLU A 180 40.52 -37.00 7.62
CA GLU A 180 39.79 -37.67 8.72
C GLU A 180 38.35 -37.30 9.11
N GLU A 181 37.67 -38.35 9.60
CA GLU A 181 36.23 -38.56 9.79
C GLU A 181 35.70 -37.95 11.10
N VAL A 182 34.39 -37.65 11.17
CA VAL A 182 33.54 -37.93 12.35
C VAL A 182 32.07 -38.16 11.94
N ASP A 183 31.67 -39.43 12.03
CA ASP A 183 30.43 -39.98 12.63
C ASP A 183 29.02 -39.42 12.30
N GLU A 184 28.13 -40.31 11.85
CA GLU A 184 26.69 -40.09 11.68
C GLU A 184 25.93 -40.42 12.98
N ASN A 185 24.97 -39.58 13.39
CA ASN A 185 23.95 -39.99 14.36
C ASN A 185 22.68 -39.14 14.24
N VAL A 186 21.68 -39.63 13.50
CA VAL A 186 20.30 -39.12 13.50
C VAL A 186 19.33 -40.30 13.42
N GLU A 187 18.61 -40.58 14.50
CA GLU A 187 17.41 -41.41 14.42
C GLU A 187 16.43 -41.11 15.55
N THR A 188 15.18 -40.77 15.20
CA THR A 188 14.01 -40.98 16.07
C THR A 188 12.78 -41.34 15.24
N SER A 189 12.33 -42.60 15.40
CA SER A 189 10.93 -43.07 15.36
C SER A 189 10.02 -42.72 14.17
N THR A 190 9.44 -43.74 13.52
CA THR A 190 8.10 -44.28 13.89
C THR A 190 7.70 -45.52 13.05
N ASP A 191 6.89 -46.41 13.66
CA ASP A 191 5.95 -47.43 13.12
C ASP A 191 6.31 -48.27 11.87
N SER A 192 6.11 -49.60 11.80
CA SER A 192 4.83 -50.30 12.05
C SER A 192 4.91 -51.86 11.98
N GLU A 193 4.03 -52.51 12.76
CA GLU A 193 3.28 -53.79 12.48
C GLU A 193 3.92 -55.16 12.11
N LEU A 194 3.44 -56.21 12.83
CA LEU A 194 3.15 -57.62 12.43
C LEU A 194 4.34 -58.51 11.95
N ASP A 195 4.61 -59.71 12.49
CA ASP A 195 3.72 -60.87 12.75
C ASP A 195 4.36 -61.87 13.77
N SER A 196 3.60 -62.90 14.14
CA SER A 196 3.91 -64.10 14.95
C SER A 196 4.68 -65.20 14.14
N PRO A 197 4.99 -66.45 14.62
CA PRO A 197 4.57 -67.16 15.86
C PRO A 197 5.61 -68.12 16.55
N GLN A 198 5.13 -68.84 17.59
CA GLN A 198 5.69 -70.06 18.24
C GLN A 198 6.90 -69.87 19.21
N GLU A 199 7.17 -70.73 20.21
CA GLU A 199 6.73 -72.12 20.44
C GLU A 199 6.63 -72.52 21.95
N ASN A 200 5.76 -73.51 22.23
CA ASN A 200 5.65 -74.43 23.39
C ASN A 200 6.51 -74.27 24.67
N LYS A 201 5.86 -74.43 25.84
CA LYS A 201 6.13 -75.59 26.75
C LYS A 201 5.07 -75.89 27.84
N THR A 202 4.42 -77.05 27.67
CA THR A 202 4.11 -78.08 28.71
C THR A 202 3.28 -77.78 29.97
N SER A 203 2.14 -78.49 30.02
CA SER A 203 1.75 -79.49 31.05
C SER A 203 0.60 -79.21 32.04
N ASN A 204 -0.35 -80.16 32.03
CA ASN A 204 -1.16 -80.72 33.11
C ASN A 204 -1.93 -79.82 34.09
N ALA A 205 -3.21 -79.65 33.73
CA ALA A 205 -4.39 -79.80 34.59
C ALA A 205 -4.18 -80.09 36.10
N ASN A 206 -4.66 -79.16 36.92
CA ASN A 206 -5.34 -79.45 38.19
C ASN A 206 -6.64 -78.64 38.22
N LYS A 207 -7.65 -79.12 38.97
CA LYS A 207 -8.93 -78.43 39.13
C LYS A 207 -8.69 -77.00 39.65
N THR A 208 -8.91 -75.99 38.82
CA THR A 208 -8.94 -74.61 39.29
C THR A 208 -10.17 -74.42 40.16
N GLU A 209 -9.95 -74.02 41.41
CA GLU A 209 -10.97 -73.33 42.18
C GLU A 209 -11.42 -72.14 41.34
N GLN A 210 -12.73 -72.05 41.05
CA GLN A 210 -13.27 -70.99 40.21
C GLN A 210 -12.99 -69.66 40.89
N THR A 211 -12.10 -68.85 40.33
CA THR A 211 -11.70 -67.59 40.97
C THR A 211 -12.78 -66.52 40.81
N ALA A 212 -12.70 -65.46 41.62
CA ALA A 212 -13.52 -64.27 41.44
C ALA A 212 -13.40 -63.71 40.00
N ASN A 213 -12.19 -63.68 39.43
CA ASN A 213 -11.98 -63.25 38.03
C ASN A 213 -12.71 -64.16 37.02
N ASP A 214 -12.65 -65.49 37.19
CA ASP A 214 -13.32 -66.43 36.28
C ASP A 214 -14.84 -66.26 36.29
N LEU A 215 -15.43 -66.03 37.47
CA LEU A 215 -16.87 -65.80 37.59
C LEU A 215 -17.27 -64.39 37.10
N TYR A 216 -16.43 -63.38 37.29
CA TYR A 216 -16.64 -62.04 36.71
C TYR A 216 -16.61 -62.08 35.17
N ASN A 217 -15.65 -62.78 34.57
CA ASN A 217 -15.57 -62.94 33.12
C ASN A 217 -16.79 -63.69 32.57
N LYS A 218 -17.27 -64.73 33.24
CA LYS A 218 -18.54 -65.40 32.87
C LYS A 218 -19.76 -64.48 32.91
N ILE A 219 -19.79 -63.46 33.79
CA ILE A 219 -20.85 -62.45 33.82
C ILE A 219 -20.75 -61.51 32.61
N LEU A 220 -19.53 -61.11 32.22
CA LEU A 220 -19.28 -60.31 31.01
C LEU A 220 -19.67 -61.06 29.73
N GLU A 221 -19.42 -62.37 29.66
CA GLU A 221 -19.70 -63.24 28.52
C GLU A 221 -21.13 -63.83 28.50
N ALA A 222 -21.96 -63.50 29.48
CA ALA A 222 -23.26 -64.15 29.68
C ALA A 222 -24.25 -63.88 28.52
N LYS A 223 -24.53 -64.93 27.74
CA LYS A 223 -25.41 -64.87 26.55
C LYS A 223 -26.89 -64.54 26.83
N THR A 224 -27.31 -64.48 28.10
CA THR A 224 -28.69 -64.15 28.49
C THR A 224 -28.71 -63.26 29.74
N VAL A 225 -29.71 -62.38 29.81
CA VAL A 225 -29.93 -61.43 30.91
C VAL A 225 -30.15 -62.13 32.25
N THR A 226 -30.95 -63.21 32.23
CA THR A 226 -31.17 -64.08 33.38
C THR A 226 -29.89 -64.82 33.79
N GLY A 227 -29.08 -65.27 32.83
CA GLY A 227 -27.78 -65.88 33.08
C GLY A 227 -26.81 -64.91 33.76
N ALA A 228 -26.69 -63.68 33.25
CA ALA A 228 -25.85 -62.63 33.83
C ALA A 228 -26.27 -62.30 35.28
N TRP A 229 -27.58 -62.18 35.53
CA TRP A 229 -28.11 -61.93 36.88
C TRP A 229 -27.85 -63.09 37.85
N ASN A 230 -28.09 -64.33 37.41
CA ASN A 230 -27.87 -65.51 38.25
C ASN A 230 -26.37 -65.70 38.57
N LEU A 231 -25.48 -65.51 37.60
CA LEU A 231 -24.03 -65.56 37.81
C LEU A 231 -23.53 -64.45 38.75
N ALA A 232 -24.14 -63.26 38.72
CA ALA A 232 -23.83 -62.21 39.70
C ALA A 232 -24.35 -62.53 41.11
N GLN A 233 -25.53 -63.13 41.25
CA GLN A 233 -26.03 -63.61 42.56
C GLN A 233 -25.19 -64.78 43.09
N GLU A 234 -24.71 -65.67 42.21
CA GLU A 234 -23.72 -66.70 42.54
C GLU A 234 -22.39 -66.07 42.99
N PHE A 235 -21.91 -65.02 42.31
CA PHE A 235 -20.74 -64.24 42.72
C PHE A 235 -20.92 -63.67 44.13
N LYS A 236 -22.08 -63.06 44.43
CA LYS A 236 -22.40 -62.54 45.77
C LYS A 236 -22.44 -63.62 46.84
N ALA A 237 -22.84 -64.84 46.51
CA ALA A 237 -22.87 -65.97 47.44
C ALA A 237 -21.48 -66.55 47.73
N ILE A 238 -20.62 -66.68 46.70
CA ILE A 238 -19.29 -67.31 46.83
C ILE A 238 -18.22 -66.29 47.27
N PHE A 239 -18.31 -65.04 46.79
CA PHE A 239 -17.31 -63.98 46.99
C PHE A 239 -17.92 -62.70 47.60
N PRO A 240 -18.61 -62.76 48.76
CA PRO A 240 -19.37 -61.64 49.32
C PRO A 240 -18.53 -60.42 49.73
N ASN A 241 -17.22 -60.60 49.95
CA ASN A 241 -16.28 -59.57 50.38
C ASN A 241 -15.26 -59.17 49.30
N ASP A 242 -15.38 -59.71 48.07
CA ASP A 242 -14.42 -59.43 47.01
C ASP A 242 -14.64 -58.05 46.36
N THR A 243 -13.55 -57.36 46.04
CA THR A 243 -13.56 -56.02 45.43
C THR A 243 -14.30 -55.95 44.08
N LEU A 244 -14.41 -57.07 43.36
CA LEU A 244 -15.11 -57.16 42.08
C LEU A 244 -16.62 -57.34 42.24
N LEU A 245 -17.15 -57.67 43.43
CA LEU A 245 -18.60 -57.89 43.63
C LEU A 245 -19.44 -56.71 43.16
N SER A 246 -19.04 -55.47 43.49
CA SER A 246 -19.75 -54.27 43.05
C SER A 246 -19.69 -54.10 41.52
N LYS A 247 -18.59 -54.48 40.86
CA LYS A 247 -18.48 -54.46 39.39
C LYS A 247 -19.36 -55.53 38.76
N ALA A 248 -19.33 -56.75 39.30
CA ALA A 248 -20.17 -57.89 38.88
C ALA A 248 -21.67 -57.55 38.95
N MET A 249 -22.09 -56.95 40.08
CA MET A 249 -23.48 -56.51 40.28
C MET A 249 -23.88 -55.35 39.38
N ASN A 250 -23.04 -54.34 39.22
CA ASN A 250 -23.31 -53.23 38.30
C ASN A 250 -23.41 -53.71 36.85
N GLN A 251 -22.55 -54.65 36.42
CA GLN A 251 -22.60 -55.22 35.07
C GLN A 251 -23.91 -56.00 34.84
N ALA A 252 -24.28 -56.90 35.75
CA ALA A 252 -25.52 -57.65 35.63
C ALA A 252 -26.78 -56.75 35.73
N ALA A 253 -26.72 -55.70 36.55
CA ALA A 253 -27.76 -54.67 36.62
C ALA A 253 -27.89 -53.88 35.31
N GLN A 254 -26.78 -53.46 34.69
CA GLN A 254 -26.80 -52.79 33.39
C GLN A 254 -27.44 -53.69 32.31
N VAL A 255 -27.05 -54.97 32.25
CA VAL A 255 -27.64 -55.95 31.31
C VAL A 255 -29.16 -56.14 31.54
N ASN A 256 -29.62 -56.11 32.80
CA ASN A 256 -31.06 -56.14 33.11
C ASN A 256 -31.76 -54.82 32.78
N LEU A 257 -31.09 -53.69 32.93
CA LEU A 257 -31.60 -52.35 32.63
C LEU A 257 -31.82 -52.21 31.11
N ASP A 258 -30.81 -52.54 30.31
CA ASP A 258 -30.84 -52.46 28.84
C ASP A 258 -31.92 -53.35 28.25
N TYR A 259 -32.08 -54.57 28.79
CA TYR A 259 -33.14 -55.47 28.35
C TYR A 259 -34.52 -55.02 28.82
N GLY A 260 -34.65 -54.53 30.05
CA GLY A 260 -35.85 -53.89 30.57
C GLY A 260 -36.30 -52.74 29.65
N MET A 261 -35.38 -51.86 29.26
CA MET A 261 -35.62 -50.78 28.29
C MET A 261 -36.08 -51.31 26.92
N LYS A 262 -35.48 -52.40 26.43
CA LYS A 262 -35.85 -53.03 25.15
C LYS A 262 -37.27 -53.60 25.14
N VAL A 263 -37.73 -54.20 26.25
CA VAL A 263 -39.11 -54.73 26.35
C VAL A 263 -40.13 -53.63 26.69
N HIS A 264 -39.73 -52.62 27.46
CA HIS A 264 -40.53 -51.41 27.71
C HIS A 264 -40.87 -50.68 26.40
N LYS A 265 -39.88 -50.47 25.50
CA LYS A 265 -40.09 -49.88 24.17
C LYS A 265 -40.97 -50.72 23.22
N ARG A 266 -41.34 -51.96 23.60
CA ARG A 266 -42.29 -52.83 22.88
C ARG A 266 -43.70 -52.82 23.48
N GLY A 267 -43.92 -52.11 24.59
CA GLY A 267 -45.17 -52.13 25.34
C GLY A 267 -45.31 -53.30 26.33
N GLU A 268 -44.26 -54.10 26.55
CA GLU A 268 -44.27 -55.21 27.51
C GLU A 268 -44.01 -54.69 28.95
N LEU A 269 -44.91 -53.86 29.47
CA LEU A 269 -44.69 -53.07 30.68
C LEU A 269 -44.48 -53.90 31.95
N GLU A 270 -45.26 -54.97 32.14
CA GLU A 270 -45.10 -55.89 33.30
C GLU A 270 -43.75 -56.60 33.28
N ASN A 271 -43.29 -57.02 32.09
CA ASN A 271 -41.95 -57.61 31.91
C ASN A 271 -40.87 -56.58 32.24
N ALA A 272 -40.99 -55.34 31.73
CA ALA A 272 -40.05 -54.25 32.01
C ALA A 272 -39.94 -53.96 33.51
N ALA A 273 -41.08 -53.81 34.20
CA ALA A 273 -41.14 -53.58 35.63
C ALA A 273 -40.44 -54.68 36.44
N SER A 274 -40.60 -55.95 36.04
CA SER A 274 -39.91 -57.09 36.65
C SER A 274 -38.38 -57.01 36.53
N TYR A 275 -37.84 -56.55 35.39
CA TYR A 275 -36.40 -56.34 35.23
C TYR A 275 -35.87 -55.16 36.05
N TYR A 276 -36.58 -54.03 36.08
CA TYR A 276 -36.17 -52.86 36.85
C TYR A 276 -36.23 -53.09 38.37
N SER A 277 -37.26 -53.77 38.86
CA SER A 277 -37.45 -54.04 40.30
C SER A 277 -36.30 -54.86 40.91
N LYS A 278 -35.70 -55.80 40.15
CA LYS A 278 -34.50 -56.55 40.55
C LYS A 278 -33.30 -55.63 40.85
N ILE A 279 -33.14 -54.57 40.07
CA ILE A 279 -32.03 -53.62 40.18
C ILE A 279 -32.24 -52.71 41.39
N VAL A 280 -33.46 -52.20 41.57
CA VAL A 280 -33.84 -51.35 42.70
C VAL A 280 -33.59 -52.04 44.05
N GLY A 281 -33.96 -53.32 44.16
CA GLY A 281 -33.86 -54.08 45.41
C GLY A 281 -32.48 -54.62 45.78
N GLU A 282 -31.47 -54.57 44.89
CA GLU A 282 -30.17 -55.20 45.13
C GLU A 282 -29.17 -54.24 45.80
N GLU A 283 -28.91 -54.43 47.10
CA GLU A 283 -28.02 -53.60 47.92
C GLU A 283 -26.67 -53.27 47.24
N LYS A 284 -26.03 -54.24 46.58
CA LYS A 284 -24.67 -54.07 46.00
C LYS A 284 -24.62 -53.37 44.64
N VAL A 285 -25.76 -53.01 44.05
CA VAL A 285 -25.82 -52.17 42.84
C VAL A 285 -25.65 -50.68 43.19
N SER A 286 -24.99 -49.93 42.31
CA SER A 286 -24.74 -48.49 42.45
C SER A 286 -26.01 -47.66 42.59
N ALA A 287 -25.91 -46.55 43.33
CA ALA A 287 -27.03 -45.62 43.49
C ALA A 287 -27.54 -45.08 42.15
N THR A 288 -26.65 -44.80 41.19
CA THR A 288 -27.00 -44.31 39.84
C THR A 288 -27.87 -45.32 39.08
N LEU A 289 -27.49 -46.60 39.05
CA LEU A 289 -28.27 -47.64 38.36
C LEU A 289 -29.62 -47.88 39.05
N LYS A 290 -29.67 -47.81 40.38
CA LYS A 290 -30.93 -47.86 41.14
C LYS A 290 -31.85 -46.68 40.84
N THR A 291 -31.33 -45.45 40.76
CA THR A 291 -32.11 -44.26 40.41
C THR A 291 -32.70 -44.39 39.01
N ILE A 292 -31.89 -44.80 38.03
CA ILE A 292 -32.36 -45.00 36.64
C ILE A 292 -33.39 -46.12 36.56
N ALA A 293 -33.15 -47.26 37.21
CA ALA A 293 -34.11 -48.37 37.27
C ALA A 293 -35.41 -47.97 37.98
N GLN A 294 -35.35 -47.21 39.07
CA GLN A 294 -36.54 -46.72 39.78
C GLN A 294 -37.35 -45.76 38.91
N ALA A 295 -36.70 -44.87 38.17
CA ALA A 295 -37.38 -43.96 37.23
C ALA A 295 -38.12 -44.75 36.13
N TYR A 296 -37.47 -45.73 35.51
CA TYR A 296 -38.11 -46.56 34.48
C TYR A 296 -39.18 -47.51 35.06
N LEU A 297 -39.02 -48.01 36.28
CA LEU A 297 -40.04 -48.77 37.01
C LEU A 297 -41.28 -47.91 37.28
N ASN A 298 -41.09 -46.65 37.70
CA ASN A 298 -42.19 -45.71 37.90
C ASN A 298 -42.93 -45.42 36.58
N GLN A 299 -42.21 -45.24 35.47
CA GLN A 299 -42.80 -45.06 34.14
C GLN A 299 -43.61 -46.29 33.70
N ALA A 300 -43.04 -47.50 33.83
CA ALA A 300 -43.71 -48.75 33.47
C ALA A 300 -44.98 -48.98 34.31
N ASN A 301 -44.90 -48.81 35.64
CA ASN A 301 -46.05 -48.94 36.54
C ASN A 301 -47.13 -47.88 36.30
N ALA A 302 -46.77 -46.71 35.77
CA ALA A 302 -47.69 -45.64 35.40
C ALA A 302 -48.26 -45.77 33.98
N ASN A 303 -47.97 -46.86 33.27
CA ASN A 303 -48.32 -47.08 31.86
C ASN A 303 -47.83 -45.96 30.91
N LYS A 304 -46.69 -45.34 31.22
CA LYS A 304 -46.02 -44.36 30.35
C LYS A 304 -45.09 -45.07 29.35
N GLU A 305 -44.85 -44.44 28.20
CA GLU A 305 -43.74 -44.82 27.32
C GLU A 305 -42.39 -44.55 28.01
N LEU A 306 -41.36 -45.32 27.63
CA LEU A 306 -40.01 -45.15 28.18
C LEU A 306 -39.37 -43.84 27.69
N THR A 307 -39.20 -42.89 28.61
CA THR A 307 -38.45 -41.65 28.38
C THR A 307 -37.11 -41.73 29.13
N THR A 308 -36.02 -41.87 28.37
CA THR A 308 -34.64 -41.87 28.90
C THR A 308 -34.12 -40.44 29.13
N PRO A 309 -33.02 -40.23 29.88
CA PRO A 309 -32.40 -38.92 30.03
C PRO A 309 -32.12 -38.19 28.70
N LYS A 310 -31.71 -38.95 27.65
CA LYS A 310 -31.48 -38.40 26.31
C LYS A 310 -32.79 -38.01 25.61
N ASP A 311 -33.85 -38.77 25.83
CA ASP A 311 -35.18 -38.45 25.28
C ASP A 311 -35.76 -37.19 25.97
N TYR A 312 -35.59 -37.05 27.29
CA TYR A 312 -35.93 -35.80 28.02
C TYR A 312 -35.17 -34.60 27.47
N TYR A 313 -33.83 -34.71 27.37
CA TYR A 313 -32.98 -33.65 26.83
C TYR A 313 -33.45 -33.21 25.43
N ASN A 314 -33.64 -34.15 24.50
CA ASN A 314 -34.13 -33.86 23.15
C ASN A 314 -35.54 -33.21 23.16
N GLN A 315 -36.49 -33.75 23.94
CA GLN A 315 -37.85 -33.20 24.03
C GLN A 315 -37.89 -31.79 24.63
N ILE A 316 -36.93 -31.43 25.49
CA ILE A 316 -36.79 -30.07 26.05
C ILE A 316 -36.28 -29.10 24.98
N LEU A 317 -35.28 -29.50 24.18
CA LEU A 317 -34.79 -28.70 23.04
C LEU A 317 -35.86 -28.52 21.94
N GLU A 318 -36.68 -29.55 21.70
CA GLU A 318 -37.74 -29.55 20.68
C GLU A 318 -39.09 -29.01 21.18
N ALA A 319 -39.16 -28.54 22.43
CA ALA A 319 -40.41 -28.17 23.09
C ALA A 319 -41.10 -26.97 22.41
N LYS A 320 -42.32 -27.21 21.90
CA LYS A 320 -43.13 -26.19 21.18
C LYS A 320 -43.54 -24.98 22.03
N THR A 321 -43.45 -25.07 23.36
CA THR A 321 -43.79 -23.97 24.26
C THR A 321 -42.81 -23.91 25.42
N VAL A 322 -42.56 -22.69 25.91
CA VAL A 322 -41.65 -22.41 27.03
C VAL A 322 -42.10 -23.10 28.32
N THR A 323 -43.41 -23.07 28.61
CA THR A 323 -43.99 -23.81 29.73
C THR A 323 -43.84 -25.32 29.57
N GLY A 324 -43.92 -25.85 28.34
CA GLY A 324 -43.65 -27.25 28.04
C GLY A 324 -42.20 -27.64 28.32
N ALA A 325 -41.25 -26.84 27.82
CA ALA A 325 -39.81 -27.03 28.08
C ALA A 325 -39.50 -27.03 29.58
N TRP A 326 -40.03 -26.04 30.32
CA TRP A 326 -39.85 -25.93 31.77
C TRP A 326 -40.42 -27.13 32.53
N ASN A 327 -41.65 -27.55 32.20
CA ASN A 327 -42.28 -28.69 32.86
C ASN A 327 -41.53 -30.00 32.60
N LEU A 328 -41.08 -30.23 31.35
CA LEU A 328 -40.24 -31.38 31.00
C LEU A 328 -38.88 -31.36 31.72
N ALA A 329 -38.26 -30.19 31.87
CA ALA A 329 -37.00 -30.06 32.60
C ALA A 329 -37.15 -30.31 34.11
N GLN A 330 -38.27 -29.91 34.71
CA GLN A 330 -38.59 -30.23 36.11
C GLN A 330 -38.98 -31.72 36.30
N GLU A 331 -39.64 -32.36 35.33
CA GLU A 331 -39.86 -33.81 35.32
C GLU A 331 -38.53 -34.58 35.15
N PHE A 332 -37.64 -34.12 34.27
CA PHE A 332 -36.29 -34.67 34.10
C PHE A 332 -35.48 -34.58 35.41
N LYS A 333 -35.48 -33.40 36.06
CA LYS A 333 -34.86 -33.17 37.37
C LYS A 333 -35.41 -34.10 38.46
N THR A 334 -36.70 -34.40 38.42
CA THR A 334 -37.36 -35.27 39.40
C THR A 334 -37.00 -36.75 39.18
N ASN A 335 -36.95 -37.20 37.92
CA ASN A 335 -36.69 -38.60 37.58
C ASN A 335 -35.18 -38.95 37.57
N PHE A 336 -34.31 -38.01 37.21
CA PHE A 336 -32.88 -38.25 37.02
C PHE A 336 -32.00 -37.12 37.61
N PRO A 337 -32.10 -36.81 38.92
CA PRO A 337 -31.48 -35.64 39.56
C PRO A 337 -29.95 -35.57 39.48
N ASN A 338 -29.28 -36.71 39.19
CA ASN A 338 -27.83 -36.85 39.14
C ASN A 338 -27.32 -37.17 37.71
N ASN A 339 -28.06 -36.81 36.65
CA ASN A 339 -27.64 -37.06 35.28
C ASN A 339 -26.88 -35.86 34.68
N ASP A 340 -25.81 -36.12 33.96
CA ASP A 340 -24.90 -35.08 33.43
C ASP A 340 -25.58 -34.12 32.43
N LEU A 341 -26.63 -34.56 31.71
CA LEU A 341 -27.41 -33.71 30.78
C LEU A 341 -28.41 -32.79 31.49
N LEU A 342 -28.62 -32.96 32.81
CA LEU A 342 -29.69 -32.26 33.52
C LEU A 342 -29.42 -30.75 33.66
N SER A 343 -28.18 -30.37 33.94
CA SER A 343 -27.79 -28.95 34.06
C SER A 343 -28.01 -28.23 32.74
N GLU A 344 -27.54 -28.78 31.62
CA GLU A 344 -27.72 -28.23 30.28
C GLU A 344 -29.21 -28.12 29.88
N ALA A 345 -30.02 -29.15 30.18
CA ALA A 345 -31.46 -29.14 29.94
C ALA A 345 -32.20 -28.06 30.76
N LEU A 346 -31.83 -27.88 32.04
CA LEU A 346 -32.39 -26.83 32.90
C LEU A 346 -31.93 -25.44 32.44
N GLU A 347 -30.67 -25.27 32.05
CA GLU A 347 -30.12 -24.01 31.52
C GLU A 347 -30.88 -23.59 30.26
N HIS A 348 -31.14 -24.53 29.33
CA HIS A 348 -31.92 -24.27 28.12
C HIS A 348 -33.37 -23.85 28.44
N ALA A 349 -34.06 -24.60 29.29
CA ALA A 349 -35.44 -24.27 29.69
C ALA A 349 -35.53 -22.94 30.47
N ALA A 350 -34.49 -22.61 31.25
CA ALA A 350 -34.36 -21.33 31.93
C ALA A 350 -34.11 -20.17 30.95
N GLN A 351 -33.24 -20.33 29.96
CA GLN A 351 -33.01 -19.32 28.92
C GLN A 351 -34.28 -19.05 28.11
N LEU A 352 -35.02 -20.10 27.70
CA LEU A 352 -36.32 -19.95 27.02
C LEU A 352 -37.33 -19.18 27.89
N SER A 353 -37.32 -19.41 29.20
CA SER A 353 -38.17 -18.71 30.16
C SER A 353 -37.78 -17.24 30.31
N LEU A 354 -36.48 -16.95 30.39
CA LEU A 354 -35.92 -15.60 30.42
C LEU A 354 -36.30 -14.82 29.14
N ASP A 355 -36.06 -15.39 27.96
CA ASP A 355 -36.35 -14.78 26.66
C ASP A 355 -37.85 -14.52 26.45
N TYR A 356 -38.70 -15.42 26.94
CA TYR A 356 -40.16 -15.20 26.92
C TYR A 356 -40.57 -14.08 27.86
N GLY A 357 -40.07 -14.10 29.11
CA GLY A 357 -40.25 -13.01 30.07
C GLY A 357 -39.84 -11.66 29.47
N MET A 358 -38.68 -11.59 28.80
CA MET A 358 -38.19 -10.37 28.14
C MET A 358 -39.12 -9.87 27.03
N ARG A 359 -39.72 -10.78 26.23
CA ARG A 359 -40.66 -10.40 25.16
C ARG A 359 -41.96 -9.81 25.68
N ILE A 360 -42.50 -10.32 26.80
CA ILE A 360 -43.76 -9.83 27.39
C ILE A 360 -43.53 -8.62 28.30
N HIS A 361 -42.38 -8.55 28.98
CA HIS A 361 -41.95 -7.36 29.72
C HIS A 361 -41.88 -6.13 28.80
N LYS A 362 -41.31 -6.27 27.60
CA LYS A 362 -41.27 -5.20 26.57
C LYS A 362 -42.66 -4.79 26.02
N ARG A 363 -43.72 -5.52 26.34
CA ARG A 363 -45.11 -5.18 26.00
C ARG A 363 -45.87 -4.50 27.16
N GLY A 364 -45.28 -4.45 28.35
CA GLY A 364 -45.90 -3.93 29.57
C GLY A 364 -46.56 -5.01 30.45
N ASP A 365 -46.43 -6.30 30.12
CA ASP A 365 -47.03 -7.42 30.86
C ASP A 365 -46.16 -7.80 32.08
N TYR A 366 -45.94 -6.83 32.98
CA TYR A 366 -44.95 -6.91 34.07
C TYR A 366 -45.19 -8.09 35.04
N ALA A 367 -46.45 -8.41 35.34
CA ALA A 367 -46.78 -9.48 36.29
C ALA A 367 -46.45 -10.87 35.73
N ASP A 368 -46.76 -11.11 34.45
CA ASP A 368 -46.44 -12.37 33.79
C ASP A 368 -44.93 -12.49 33.56
N ALA A 369 -44.26 -11.39 33.17
CA ALA A 369 -42.80 -11.34 33.07
C ALA A 369 -42.12 -11.75 34.38
N ALA A 370 -42.55 -11.16 35.51
CA ALA A 370 -42.05 -11.50 36.84
C ALA A 370 -42.24 -12.99 37.17
N SER A 371 -43.36 -13.62 36.77
CA SER A 371 -43.58 -15.06 36.97
C SER A 371 -42.55 -15.92 36.22
N TYR A 372 -42.18 -15.56 34.98
CA TYR A 372 -41.14 -16.29 34.24
C TYR A 372 -39.73 -16.06 34.80
N TYR A 373 -39.40 -14.83 35.23
CA TYR A 373 -38.11 -14.55 35.83
C TYR A 373 -37.93 -15.23 37.20
N ASN A 374 -38.97 -15.27 38.03
CA ASN A 374 -38.91 -15.90 39.36
C ASN A 374 -38.60 -17.40 39.28
N LYS A 375 -39.15 -18.11 38.29
CA LYS A 375 -38.82 -19.53 38.01
C LYS A 375 -37.33 -19.74 37.78
N VAL A 376 -36.68 -18.85 37.02
CA VAL A 376 -35.25 -18.91 36.73
C VAL A 376 -34.45 -18.59 38.00
N VAL A 377 -34.83 -17.56 38.75
CA VAL A 377 -34.19 -17.19 40.03
C VAL A 377 -34.21 -18.33 41.06
N GLU A 378 -35.32 -19.06 41.17
CA GLU A 378 -35.50 -20.14 42.15
C GLU A 378 -34.75 -21.44 41.80
N GLU A 379 -34.35 -21.63 40.53
CA GLU A 379 -33.68 -22.86 40.09
C GLU A 379 -32.20 -22.88 40.49
N LYS A 380 -31.85 -23.80 41.40
CA LYS A 380 -30.49 -23.90 41.96
C LYS A 380 -29.51 -24.64 41.06
N ASN A 381 -30.00 -25.44 40.11
CA ASN A 381 -29.19 -26.30 39.25
C ASN A 381 -28.76 -25.65 37.92
N ILE A 382 -29.05 -24.35 37.73
CA ILE A 382 -28.56 -23.53 36.60
C ILE A 382 -27.43 -22.57 37.04
N SER A 383 -26.79 -21.92 36.07
CA SER A 383 -25.69 -20.99 36.30
C SER A 383 -26.06 -19.79 37.19
N SER A 384 -25.09 -19.31 37.97
CA SER A 384 -25.25 -18.11 38.81
C SER A 384 -25.50 -16.86 37.96
N THR A 385 -24.90 -16.76 36.78
CA THR A 385 -25.04 -15.65 35.83
C THR A 385 -26.46 -15.57 35.26
N LEU A 386 -27.07 -16.71 34.92
CA LEU A 386 -28.45 -16.74 34.44
C LEU A 386 -29.44 -16.37 35.55
N ARG A 387 -29.20 -16.83 36.79
CA ARG A 387 -29.96 -16.42 37.98
C ARG A 387 -29.85 -14.92 38.28
N SER A 388 -28.64 -14.35 38.30
CA SER A 388 -28.45 -12.93 38.59
C SER A 388 -29.08 -12.04 37.52
N THR A 389 -28.92 -12.40 36.24
CA THR A 389 -29.61 -11.76 35.12
C THR A 389 -31.13 -11.78 35.28
N ALA A 390 -31.71 -12.95 35.62
CA ALA A 390 -33.14 -13.07 35.88
C ALA A 390 -33.60 -12.26 37.10
N GLN A 391 -32.78 -12.17 38.16
CA GLN A 391 -33.07 -11.38 39.35
C GLN A 391 -33.13 -9.87 39.03
N VAL A 392 -32.26 -9.36 38.17
CA VAL A 392 -32.31 -7.97 37.71
C VAL A 392 -33.60 -7.70 36.94
N TYR A 393 -33.95 -8.56 35.98
CA TYR A 393 -35.18 -8.38 35.21
C TYR A 393 -36.44 -8.54 36.06
N LEU A 394 -36.43 -9.42 37.06
CA LEU A 394 -37.48 -9.57 38.07
C LEU A 394 -37.64 -8.27 38.89
N ASN A 395 -36.53 -7.66 39.34
CA ASN A 395 -36.55 -6.38 40.06
C ASN A 395 -37.11 -5.26 39.19
N GLN A 396 -36.72 -5.17 37.91
CA GLN A 396 -37.26 -4.20 36.95
C GLN A 396 -38.77 -4.40 36.71
N ALA A 397 -39.22 -5.64 36.52
CA ALA A 397 -40.63 -5.98 36.29
C ALA A 397 -41.50 -5.68 37.52
N ASN A 398 -41.05 -6.06 38.72
CA ASN A 398 -41.74 -5.76 39.99
C ASN A 398 -41.85 -4.24 40.23
N ALA A 399 -40.84 -3.47 39.81
CA ALA A 399 -40.83 -2.01 39.84
C ALA A 399 -41.61 -1.35 38.67
N LYS A 400 -42.19 -2.13 37.75
CA LYS A 400 -42.86 -1.67 36.52
C LYS A 400 -42.00 -0.72 35.66
N LYS A 401 -40.68 -0.95 35.64
CA LYS A 401 -39.73 -0.20 34.80
C LYS A 401 -39.66 -0.84 33.41
N GLU A 402 -39.31 -0.07 32.39
CA GLU A 402 -38.95 -0.64 31.09
C GLU A 402 -37.73 -1.56 31.21
N LEU A 403 -37.79 -2.72 30.55
CA LEU A 403 -36.70 -3.69 30.51
C LEU A 403 -35.44 -3.05 29.89
N THR A 404 -34.39 -2.89 30.71
CA THR A 404 -33.05 -2.48 30.27
C THR A 404 -32.10 -3.67 30.39
N VAL A 405 -31.59 -4.15 29.26
CA VAL A 405 -30.63 -5.26 29.16
C VAL A 405 -29.19 -4.74 29.03
N PRO A 406 -28.13 -5.57 29.17
CA PRO A 406 -26.74 -5.13 29.03
C PRO A 406 -26.44 -4.28 27.78
N LYS A 407 -26.95 -4.70 26.61
CA LYS A 407 -26.84 -3.96 25.35
C LYS A 407 -27.52 -2.59 25.39
N ASP A 408 -28.60 -2.44 26.15
CA ASP A 408 -29.29 -1.15 26.31
C ASP A 408 -28.47 -0.21 27.21
N TYR A 409 -27.82 -0.72 28.27
CA TYR A 409 -26.86 0.06 29.06
C TYR A 409 -25.69 0.56 28.22
N TYR A 410 -25.00 -0.35 27.51
CA TYR A 410 -23.91 0.00 26.60
C TYR A 410 -24.33 1.07 25.58
N ASN A 411 -25.49 0.89 24.91
CA ASN A 411 -26.02 1.88 23.97
C ASN A 411 -26.38 3.23 24.60
N LYS A 412 -26.86 3.26 25.85
CA LYS A 412 -27.14 4.51 26.58
C LYS A 412 -25.83 5.22 26.96
N ILE A 413 -24.80 4.48 27.37
CA ILE A 413 -23.47 5.02 27.73
C ILE A 413 -22.80 5.66 26.51
N LEU A 414 -22.80 5.00 25.34
CA LEU A 414 -22.27 5.58 24.09
C LEU A 414 -23.03 6.84 23.61
N LYS A 415 -24.27 7.04 24.06
CA LYS A 415 -25.14 8.16 23.66
C LYS A 415 -25.33 9.21 24.76
N ALA A 416 -24.65 9.04 25.90
CA ALA A 416 -24.75 9.95 27.03
C ALA A 416 -24.30 11.36 26.62
N LYS A 417 -25.07 12.38 26.99
CA LYS A 417 -24.80 13.78 26.65
C LYS A 417 -23.74 14.41 27.54
N THR A 418 -23.48 13.81 28.70
CA THR A 418 -22.50 14.27 29.67
C THR A 418 -21.62 13.15 30.19
N VAL A 419 -20.40 13.49 30.59
CA VAL A 419 -19.42 12.57 31.20
C VAL A 419 -19.98 11.96 32.49
N THR A 420 -20.69 12.74 33.29
CA THR A 420 -21.33 12.28 34.53
C THR A 420 -22.46 11.29 34.26
N GLU A 421 -23.27 11.51 33.22
CA GLU A 421 -24.30 10.57 32.77
C GLU A 421 -23.67 9.26 32.28
N ALA A 422 -22.63 9.33 31.44
CA ALA A 422 -21.90 8.16 30.95
C ALA A 422 -21.31 7.32 32.10
N TRP A 423 -20.68 7.99 33.07
CA TRP A 423 -20.09 7.32 34.24
C TRP A 423 -21.15 6.68 35.13
N ASN A 424 -22.22 7.41 35.46
CA ASN A 424 -23.28 6.89 36.33
C ASN A 424 -23.99 5.69 35.68
N LEU A 425 -24.27 5.73 34.38
CA LEU A 425 -24.82 4.60 33.63
C LEU A 425 -23.88 3.40 33.59
N ALA A 426 -22.55 3.62 33.52
CA ALA A 426 -21.57 2.53 33.55
C ALA A 426 -21.44 1.89 34.95
N GLN A 427 -21.58 2.68 36.03
CA GLN A 427 -21.68 2.15 37.40
C GLN A 427 -22.99 1.38 37.60
N GLU A 428 -24.12 1.90 37.13
CA GLU A 428 -25.41 1.19 37.18
C GLU A 428 -25.36 -0.12 36.36
N PHE A 429 -24.65 -0.13 35.23
CA PHE A 429 -24.39 -1.35 34.45
C PHE A 429 -23.54 -2.34 35.26
N LYS A 430 -22.48 -1.89 35.93
CA LYS A 430 -21.64 -2.73 36.81
C LYS A 430 -22.43 -3.36 37.96
N GLU A 431 -23.30 -2.58 38.61
CA GLU A 431 -24.13 -3.05 39.72
C GLU A 431 -25.14 -4.13 39.30
N ASN A 432 -25.78 -3.95 38.13
CA ASN A 432 -26.79 -4.89 37.64
C ASN A 432 -26.17 -6.12 36.97
N PHE A 433 -25.12 -5.95 36.16
CA PHE A 433 -24.57 -7.01 35.31
C PHE A 433 -23.03 -7.09 35.44
N PRO A 434 -22.51 -7.38 36.65
CA PRO A 434 -21.07 -7.34 36.93
C PRO A 434 -20.24 -8.31 36.07
N ASP A 435 -20.84 -9.39 35.58
CA ASP A 435 -20.16 -10.43 34.81
C ASP A 435 -20.39 -10.33 33.28
N ASP A 436 -21.06 -9.29 32.79
CA ASP A 436 -21.34 -9.14 31.35
C ASP A 436 -20.10 -8.69 30.55
N ASN A 437 -19.91 -9.28 29.37
CA ASN A 437 -18.74 -9.03 28.52
C ASN A 437 -18.67 -7.59 27.98
N LEU A 438 -19.80 -6.89 27.81
CA LEU A 438 -19.84 -5.50 27.35
C LEU A 438 -19.47 -4.51 28.46
N LEU A 439 -19.45 -4.93 29.73
CA LEU A 439 -19.24 -4.04 30.86
C LEU A 439 -17.85 -3.39 30.84
N SER A 440 -16.80 -4.17 30.55
CA SER A 440 -15.43 -3.64 30.46
C SER A 440 -15.32 -2.62 29.32
N GLU A 441 -15.98 -2.84 28.19
CA GLU A 441 -15.98 -1.89 27.08
C GLU A 441 -16.73 -0.60 27.44
N ALA A 442 -17.90 -0.72 28.06
CA ALA A 442 -18.69 0.41 28.56
C ALA A 442 -17.94 1.26 29.60
N LEU A 443 -17.26 0.62 30.56
CA LEU A 443 -16.43 1.31 31.56
C LEU A 443 -15.20 1.96 30.93
N ASN A 444 -14.52 1.32 29.97
CA ASN A 444 -13.43 1.95 29.23
C ASN A 444 -13.90 3.20 28.46
N HIS A 445 -15.09 3.17 27.84
CA HIS A 445 -15.65 4.34 27.16
C HIS A 445 -15.96 5.48 28.14
N ALA A 446 -16.66 5.20 29.23
CA ALA A 446 -16.96 6.20 30.26
C ALA A 446 -15.69 6.75 30.96
N ALA A 447 -14.66 5.91 31.13
CA ALA A 447 -13.35 6.31 31.62
C ALA A 447 -12.62 7.21 30.63
N GLN A 448 -12.62 6.91 29.33
CA GLN A 448 -12.00 7.77 28.31
C GLN A 448 -12.68 9.15 28.23
N LEU A 449 -14.01 9.20 28.32
CA LEU A 449 -14.75 10.47 28.40
C LEU A 449 -14.37 11.26 29.67
N SER A 450 -14.24 10.57 30.81
CA SER A 450 -13.82 11.17 32.09
C SER A 450 -12.38 11.68 32.04
N LEU A 451 -11.47 10.93 31.42
CA LEU A 451 -10.07 11.30 31.21
C LEU A 451 -9.97 12.55 30.35
N ASN A 452 -10.64 12.57 29.19
CA ASN A 452 -10.64 13.68 28.25
C ASN A 452 -11.20 14.97 28.87
N TYR A 453 -12.28 14.86 29.66
CA TYR A 453 -12.86 16.00 30.35
C TYR A 453 -12.00 16.49 31.51
N GLY A 454 -11.45 15.57 32.31
CA GLY A 454 -10.43 15.88 33.32
C GLY A 454 -9.26 16.64 32.71
N MET A 455 -8.70 16.16 31.59
CA MET A 455 -7.63 16.84 30.85
C MET A 455 -8.02 18.25 30.40
N LYS A 456 -9.24 18.44 29.90
CA LYS A 456 -9.74 19.76 29.47
C LYS A 456 -9.77 20.77 30.62
N ILE A 457 -10.28 20.38 31.80
CA ILE A 457 -10.39 21.29 32.95
C ILE A 457 -9.06 21.45 33.69
N HIS A 458 -8.19 20.43 33.67
CA HIS A 458 -6.82 20.49 34.17
C HIS A 458 -6.00 21.56 33.43
N LYS A 459 -6.07 21.59 32.08
CA LYS A 459 -5.44 22.64 31.26
C LYS A 459 -5.95 24.06 31.53
N ASN A 460 -7.11 24.19 32.18
CA ASN A 460 -7.67 25.47 32.61
C ASN A 460 -7.33 25.82 34.09
N GLY A 461 -6.44 25.06 34.74
CA GLY A 461 -6.03 25.26 36.14
C GLY A 461 -7.04 24.74 37.18
N ALA A 462 -8.09 24.04 36.79
CA ALA A 462 -9.08 23.47 37.72
C ALA A 462 -8.60 22.11 38.29
N TYR A 463 -7.46 22.14 38.99
CA TYR A 463 -6.74 20.94 39.44
C TYR A 463 -7.59 19.99 40.31
N SER A 464 -8.30 20.52 41.30
CA SER A 464 -9.14 19.71 42.22
C SER A 464 -10.30 19.03 41.49
N ASP A 465 -10.94 19.74 40.55
CA ASP A 465 -12.01 19.17 39.74
C ASP A 465 -11.46 18.10 38.80
N ALA A 466 -10.31 18.34 38.15
CA ALA A 466 -9.63 17.36 37.30
C ALA A 466 -9.29 16.07 38.05
N ALA A 467 -8.71 16.19 39.24
CA ALA A 467 -8.41 15.07 40.12
C ALA A 467 -9.65 14.20 40.40
N SER A 468 -10.82 14.81 40.60
CA SER A 468 -12.08 14.08 40.82
C SER A 468 -12.52 13.21 39.62
N TYR A 469 -12.15 13.57 38.38
CA TYR A 469 -12.42 12.75 37.20
C TYR A 469 -11.37 11.67 36.99
N TYR A 470 -10.10 11.93 37.31
CA TYR A 470 -9.05 10.91 37.22
C TYR A 470 -9.19 9.82 38.29
N ASN A 471 -9.55 10.17 39.53
CA ASN A 471 -9.70 9.20 40.61
C ASN A 471 -10.80 8.17 40.34
N LYS A 472 -11.87 8.55 39.61
CA LYS A 472 -12.91 7.60 39.16
C LYS A 472 -12.34 6.44 38.33
N ILE A 473 -11.28 6.71 37.57
CA ILE A 473 -10.68 5.78 36.63
C ILE A 473 -9.68 4.85 37.34
N VAL A 474 -8.83 5.42 38.21
CA VAL A 474 -7.72 4.73 38.88
C VAL A 474 -8.18 3.47 39.63
N ASP A 475 -9.29 3.55 40.35
CA ASP A 475 -9.77 2.49 41.24
C ASP A 475 -10.73 1.48 40.54
N GLU A 476 -11.08 1.69 39.26
CA GLU A 476 -12.05 0.85 38.54
C GLU A 476 -11.37 -0.35 37.86
N GLU A 477 -11.31 -1.50 38.53
CA GLU A 477 -10.57 -2.69 38.05
C GLU A 477 -10.90 -3.15 36.62
N LYS A 478 -12.16 -2.99 36.18
CA LYS A 478 -12.62 -3.35 34.82
C LYS A 478 -12.22 -2.35 33.74
N VAL A 479 -11.66 -1.19 34.10
CA VAL A 479 -11.00 -0.27 33.17
C VAL A 479 -9.58 -0.75 32.87
N SER A 480 -9.20 -0.66 31.60
CA SER A 480 -7.89 -1.09 31.09
C SER A 480 -6.73 -0.47 31.87
N ALA A 481 -5.69 -1.29 32.11
CA ALA A 481 -4.51 -0.87 32.87
C ALA A 481 -3.86 0.40 32.28
N THR A 482 -3.86 0.57 30.96
CA THR A 482 -3.35 1.77 30.27
C THR A 482 -4.14 3.03 30.60
N LEU A 483 -5.47 2.97 30.66
CA LEU A 483 -6.27 4.14 31.08
C LEU A 483 -6.08 4.43 32.56
N ARG A 484 -5.95 3.41 33.41
CA ARG A 484 -5.71 3.57 34.85
C ARG A 484 -4.34 4.18 35.15
N SER A 485 -3.27 3.71 34.51
CA SER A 485 -1.94 4.30 34.67
C SER A 485 -1.87 5.73 34.12
N THR A 486 -2.48 6.00 32.96
CA THR A 486 -2.55 7.37 32.41
C THR A 486 -3.33 8.31 33.33
N ALA A 487 -4.47 7.86 33.87
CA ALA A 487 -5.24 8.62 34.84
C ALA A 487 -4.45 8.85 36.15
N GLN A 488 -3.68 7.87 36.63
CA GLN A 488 -2.83 8.00 37.81
C GLN A 488 -1.75 9.07 37.63
N VAL A 489 -1.10 9.14 36.46
CA VAL A 489 -0.12 10.19 36.16
C VAL A 489 -0.78 11.57 36.19
N TYR A 490 -1.93 11.73 35.53
CA TYR A 490 -2.63 13.02 35.50
C TYR A 490 -3.21 13.40 36.87
N LEU A 491 -3.63 12.42 37.69
CA LEU A 491 -4.03 12.61 39.08
C LEU A 491 -2.85 13.10 39.94
N ASN A 492 -1.66 12.52 39.77
CA ASN A 492 -0.45 12.96 40.46
C ASN A 492 -0.05 14.39 40.06
N GLN A 493 -0.13 14.73 38.76
CA GLN A 493 0.13 16.09 38.27
C GLN A 493 -0.89 17.10 38.85
N ALA A 494 -2.18 16.77 38.81
CA ALA A 494 -3.25 17.62 39.34
C ALA A 494 -3.13 17.84 40.86
N ASN A 495 -2.91 16.77 41.63
CA ASN A 495 -2.72 16.85 43.08
C ASN A 495 -1.47 17.66 43.47
N ALA A 496 -0.45 17.70 42.60
CA ALA A 496 0.74 18.52 42.78
C ALA A 496 0.58 19.98 42.26
N GLY A 497 -0.58 20.34 41.70
CA GLY A 497 -0.82 21.66 41.09
C GLY A 497 0.06 21.95 39.87
N LYS A 498 0.52 20.91 39.16
CA LYS A 498 1.36 21.02 37.96
C LYS A 498 0.49 21.07 36.71
N ASP A 499 0.95 21.81 35.69
CA ASP A 499 0.33 21.77 34.36
C ASP A 499 0.33 20.35 33.77
N LEU A 500 -0.77 20.00 33.10
CA LEU A 500 -0.95 18.71 32.44
C LEU A 500 0.13 18.48 31.36
N THR A 501 1.02 17.52 31.60
CA THR A 501 1.96 17.02 30.59
C THR A 501 1.51 15.64 30.12
N THR A 502 1.06 15.56 28.87
CA THR A 502 0.60 14.33 28.19
C THR A 502 1.75 13.62 27.46
N PRO A 503 1.56 12.37 26.99
CA PRO A 503 2.50 11.69 26.11
C PRO A 503 2.92 12.49 24.86
N LYS A 504 2.01 13.23 24.22
CA LYS A 504 2.35 14.09 23.06
C LYS A 504 3.24 15.26 23.49
N ASP A 505 3.04 15.79 24.70
CA ASP A 505 3.86 16.89 25.23
C ASP A 505 5.26 16.40 25.63
N TYR A 506 5.40 15.19 26.20
CA TYR A 506 6.70 14.56 26.46
C TYR A 506 7.47 14.30 25.15
N TYR A 507 6.84 13.67 24.17
CA TYR A 507 7.43 13.44 22.85
C TYR A 507 7.85 14.76 22.17
N GLY A 508 6.99 15.78 22.20
CA GLY A 508 7.31 17.11 21.68
C GLY A 508 8.49 17.79 22.38
N LYS A 509 8.62 17.65 23.70
CA LYS A 509 9.79 18.14 24.45
C LYS A 509 11.08 17.42 24.04
N VAL A 510 11.03 16.10 23.82
CA VAL A 510 12.19 15.31 23.34
C VAL A 510 12.62 15.79 21.96
N LEU A 511 11.69 15.97 21.00
CA LEU A 511 11.99 16.46 19.65
C LEU A 511 12.52 17.90 19.62
N ALA A 512 12.07 18.76 20.55
CA ALA A 512 12.54 20.15 20.66
C ALA A 512 13.88 20.28 21.39
N SER A 513 14.39 19.21 21.99
CA SER A 513 15.60 19.26 22.82
C SER A 513 16.88 19.38 21.98
N ARG A 514 17.52 20.54 22.08
CA ARG A 514 18.82 20.82 21.43
C ARG A 514 20.02 20.28 22.22
N LYS A 515 19.83 19.67 23.38
CA LYS A 515 20.93 19.13 24.21
C LYS A 515 20.82 17.61 24.36
N VAL A 516 21.97 16.96 24.17
CA VAL A 516 22.11 15.49 24.14
C VAL A 516 21.66 14.80 25.43
N SER A 517 22.01 15.37 26.58
CA SER A 517 21.53 14.88 27.88
C SER A 517 20.05 15.15 28.07
N GLU A 518 19.59 16.37 27.83
CA GLU A 518 18.21 16.81 28.02
C GLU A 518 17.21 15.98 27.17
N ALA A 519 17.55 15.67 25.91
CA ALA A 519 16.73 14.80 25.06
C ALA A 519 16.59 13.38 25.64
N TRP A 520 17.67 12.85 26.23
CA TRP A 520 17.69 11.53 26.85
C TRP A 520 16.95 11.51 28.19
N ASP A 521 17.19 12.50 29.03
CA ASP A 521 16.56 12.64 30.35
C ASP A 521 15.03 12.82 30.21
N LEU A 522 14.58 13.60 29.20
CA LEU A 522 13.16 13.73 28.86
C LEU A 522 12.54 12.43 28.33
N ALA A 523 13.29 11.61 27.59
CA ALA A 523 12.82 10.30 27.14
C ALA A 523 12.72 9.29 28.30
N GLN A 524 13.63 9.36 29.28
CA GLN A 524 13.54 8.60 30.53
C GLN A 524 12.37 9.08 31.40
N GLU A 525 12.15 10.39 31.57
CA GLU A 525 10.97 10.91 32.28
C GLU A 525 9.67 10.48 31.60
N PHE A 526 9.65 10.43 30.25
CA PHE A 526 8.53 9.89 29.49
C PHE A 526 8.32 8.38 29.78
N LYS A 527 9.39 7.58 29.85
CA LYS A 527 9.36 6.16 30.22
C LYS A 527 8.81 5.92 31.62
N GLU A 528 9.22 6.72 32.60
CA GLU A 528 8.78 6.61 33.99
C GLU A 528 7.28 6.90 34.13
N ASN A 529 6.78 7.92 33.45
CA ASN A 529 5.36 8.29 33.50
C ASN A 529 4.49 7.37 32.63
N PHE A 530 4.93 7.03 31.42
CA PHE A 530 4.11 6.34 30.42
C PHE A 530 4.85 5.16 29.75
N PRO A 531 5.27 4.12 30.52
CA PRO A 531 6.16 3.05 30.05
C PRO A 531 5.60 2.21 28.89
N ASN A 532 4.28 2.17 28.75
CA ASN A 532 3.58 1.39 27.71
C ASN A 532 3.03 2.28 26.57
N ASN A 533 3.50 3.52 26.41
CA ASN A 533 3.00 4.41 25.37
C ASN A 533 3.68 4.15 24.01
N VAL A 534 2.90 4.16 22.93
CA VAL A 534 3.38 3.89 21.57
C VAL A 534 4.45 4.87 21.08
N LEU A 535 4.42 6.13 21.53
CA LEU A 535 5.41 7.16 21.14
C LEU A 535 6.76 7.00 21.86
N LEU A 536 6.85 6.12 22.86
CA LEU A 536 8.05 5.99 23.68
C LEU A 536 9.27 5.49 22.89
N ALA A 537 9.07 4.52 21.99
CA ALA A 537 10.13 4.02 21.11
C ALA A 537 10.62 5.09 20.14
N GLU A 538 9.73 5.95 19.62
CA GLU A 538 10.10 7.08 18.77
C GLU A 538 10.89 8.14 19.54
N ALA A 539 10.44 8.48 20.76
CA ALA A 539 11.17 9.40 21.65
C ALA A 539 12.61 8.91 21.90
N PHE A 540 12.77 7.63 22.24
CA PHE A 540 14.09 7.04 22.43
C PHE A 540 14.91 6.93 21.16
N ASN A 541 14.32 6.63 20.00
CA ASN A 541 15.05 6.62 18.74
C ASN A 541 15.58 8.02 18.38
N HIS A 542 14.79 9.08 18.60
CA HIS A 542 15.24 10.46 18.41
C HIS A 542 16.36 10.83 19.39
N ALA A 543 16.14 10.60 20.70
CA ALA A 543 17.17 10.87 21.71
C ALA A 543 18.46 10.06 21.45
N ALA A 544 18.34 8.80 21.02
CA ALA A 544 19.46 7.95 20.63
C ALA A 544 20.21 8.48 19.41
N GLN A 545 19.52 8.97 18.37
CA GLN A 545 20.18 9.59 17.22
C GLN A 545 20.98 10.83 17.65
N VAL A 546 20.39 11.71 18.46
CA VAL A 546 21.08 12.90 19.00
C VAL A 546 22.31 12.50 19.87
N ASN A 547 22.21 11.40 20.64
CA ASN A 547 23.34 10.86 21.40
C ASN A 547 24.40 10.22 20.46
N LEU A 548 23.98 9.58 19.36
CA LEU A 548 24.85 8.95 18.36
C LEU A 548 25.69 10.00 17.61
N ASP A 549 25.05 11.06 17.11
CA ASP A 549 25.69 12.15 16.38
C ASP A 549 26.73 12.88 17.27
N TYR A 550 26.41 13.06 18.55
CA TYR A 550 27.34 13.63 19.52
C TYR A 550 28.50 12.68 19.86
N ALA A 551 28.24 11.38 20.02
CA ALA A 551 29.26 10.37 20.21
C ALA A 551 30.22 10.30 19.02
N MET A 552 29.69 10.38 17.79
CA MET A 552 30.48 10.46 16.55
C MET A 552 31.35 11.72 16.52
N LYS A 553 30.83 12.88 16.93
CA LYS A 553 31.61 14.11 17.05
C LYS A 553 32.77 13.99 18.06
N LEU A 554 32.53 13.40 19.23
CA LEU A 554 33.57 13.13 20.23
C LEU A 554 34.63 12.14 19.72
N HIS A 555 34.20 11.10 19.02
CA HIS A 555 35.06 10.11 18.38
C HIS A 555 35.99 10.76 17.36
N LEU A 556 35.47 11.61 16.48
CA LEU A 556 36.25 12.42 15.51
C LEU A 556 37.22 13.41 16.20
N GLN A 557 36.94 13.81 17.44
CA GLN A 557 37.83 14.63 18.27
C GLN A 557 38.86 13.80 19.06
N ASN A 558 38.94 12.49 18.84
CA ASN A 558 39.74 11.52 19.61
C ASN A 558 39.36 11.41 21.11
N ASP A 559 38.17 11.90 21.50
CA ASP A 559 37.61 11.70 22.83
C ASP A 559 36.85 10.36 22.90
N TYR A 560 37.63 9.29 22.74
CA TYR A 560 37.13 7.92 22.71
C TYR A 560 36.38 7.53 23.98
N ALA A 561 36.81 8.02 25.15
CA ALA A 561 36.21 7.65 26.43
C ALA A 561 34.79 8.19 26.58
N ASN A 562 34.56 9.47 26.25
CA ASN A 562 33.20 10.01 26.28
C ASN A 562 32.34 9.43 25.14
N ALA A 563 32.90 9.24 23.94
CA ALA A 563 32.18 8.60 22.84
C ALA A 563 31.66 7.19 23.20
N GLN A 564 32.51 6.34 23.82
CA GLN A 564 32.13 5.00 24.30
C GLN A 564 30.91 5.06 25.24
N SER A 565 30.90 5.97 26.21
CA SER A 565 29.79 6.12 27.17
C SER A 565 28.45 6.44 26.49
N TYR A 566 28.44 7.27 25.45
CA TYR A 566 27.23 7.58 24.68
C TYR A 566 26.78 6.40 23.79
N TYR A 567 27.70 5.65 23.18
CA TYR A 567 27.34 4.45 22.42
C TYR A 567 26.76 3.35 23.34
N GLU A 568 27.37 3.10 24.50
CA GLU A 568 26.88 2.12 25.48
C GLU A 568 25.49 2.47 26.01
N ARG A 569 25.22 3.75 26.26
CA ARG A 569 23.89 4.27 26.63
C ARG A 569 22.82 3.90 25.59
N ILE A 570 23.12 4.07 24.30
CA ILE A 570 22.22 3.74 23.19
C ILE A 570 21.96 2.23 23.10
N ILE A 571 23.00 1.42 23.27
CA ILE A 571 22.94 -0.04 23.19
C ILE A 571 22.08 -0.63 24.31
N ASN A 572 22.22 -0.12 25.53
CA ASN A 572 21.60 -0.66 26.74
C ASN A 572 20.12 -0.28 26.94
N GLU A 573 19.60 0.75 26.28
CA GLU A 573 18.19 1.16 26.41
C GLU A 573 17.27 0.30 25.54
N GLU A 574 16.48 -0.57 26.15
CA GLU A 574 15.56 -1.50 25.48
C GLU A 574 14.69 -0.82 24.40
N SER A 575 14.16 0.38 24.68
CA SER A 575 13.26 1.12 23.79
C SER A 575 13.89 1.63 22.49
N VAL A 576 15.23 1.62 22.36
CA VAL A 576 15.94 2.01 21.13
C VAL A 576 15.94 0.88 20.09
N SER A 577 15.72 1.25 18.83
CA SER A 577 15.66 0.34 17.67
C SER A 577 16.96 -0.45 17.44
N LYS A 578 16.79 -1.68 16.90
CA LYS A 578 17.91 -2.59 16.61
C LYS A 578 18.96 -1.97 15.68
N ASN A 579 18.55 -1.22 14.66
CA ASN A 579 19.48 -0.60 13.72
C ASN A 579 20.37 0.46 14.39
N LEU A 580 19.81 1.33 15.24
CA LEU A 580 20.61 2.30 16.00
C LEU A 580 21.57 1.61 16.98
N LYS A 581 21.13 0.53 17.64
CA LYS A 581 22.00 -0.28 18.51
C LYS A 581 23.14 -0.93 17.74
N SER A 582 22.88 -1.54 16.58
CA SER A 582 23.93 -2.13 15.73
C SER A 582 24.93 -1.07 15.25
N THR A 583 24.46 0.10 14.82
CA THR A 583 25.33 1.22 14.40
C THR A 583 26.20 1.73 15.55
N ALA A 584 25.60 1.96 16.72
CA ALA A 584 26.32 2.34 17.94
C ALA A 584 27.34 1.28 18.37
N GLN A 585 27.01 -0.01 18.22
CA GLN A 585 27.89 -1.12 18.56
C GLN A 585 29.14 -1.17 17.65
N VAL A 586 29.00 -0.89 16.35
CA VAL A 586 30.17 -0.80 15.45
C VAL A 586 31.07 0.36 15.85
N TYR A 587 30.49 1.55 16.07
CA TYR A 587 31.27 2.72 16.47
C TYR A 587 31.88 2.57 17.87
N LEU A 588 31.25 1.83 18.77
CA LEU A 588 31.79 1.44 20.08
C LEU A 588 33.05 0.59 19.93
N GLU A 589 33.05 -0.43 19.08
CA GLU A 589 34.24 -1.26 18.87
C GLU A 589 35.38 -0.50 18.16
N GLN A 590 35.06 0.36 17.17
CA GLN A 590 36.03 1.29 16.58
C GLN A 590 36.64 2.21 17.66
N ALA A 591 35.82 2.77 18.56
CA ALA A 591 36.26 3.66 19.62
C ALA A 591 37.08 2.94 20.72
N LYS A 592 36.76 1.69 21.04
CA LYS A 592 37.57 0.83 21.93
C LYS A 592 38.94 0.54 21.32
N ALA A 593 38.97 0.27 20.02
CA ALA A 593 40.20 0.05 19.26
C ALA A 593 41.00 1.33 18.96
N LYS A 594 40.47 2.51 19.31
CA LYS A 594 41.03 3.84 18.99
C LYS A 594 41.29 4.03 17.49
N GLN A 595 40.38 3.51 16.67
CA GLN A 595 40.39 3.67 15.21
C GLN A 595 39.72 4.98 14.82
N GLU A 596 40.06 5.53 13.65
CA GLU A 596 39.29 6.63 13.08
C GLU A 596 37.86 6.17 12.76
N LEU A 597 36.88 7.00 13.11
CA LEU A 597 35.47 6.73 12.86
C LEU A 597 35.23 6.51 11.36
N THR A 598 34.84 5.29 10.99
CA THR A 598 34.51 4.91 9.62
C THR A 598 33.00 4.69 9.50
N THR A 599 32.30 5.64 8.90
CA THR A 599 30.85 5.59 8.69
C THR A 599 30.47 4.85 7.40
N PRO A 600 29.20 4.48 7.19
CA PRO A 600 28.69 3.99 5.90
C PRO A 600 29.05 4.87 4.69
N LYS A 601 29.03 6.21 4.86
CA LYS A 601 29.42 7.17 3.81
C LYS A 601 30.93 7.10 3.51
N ASP A 602 31.75 6.86 4.53
CA ASP A 602 33.20 6.70 4.36
C ASP A 602 33.55 5.37 3.66
N TYR A 603 32.86 4.27 3.99
CA TYR A 603 32.99 3.01 3.25
C TYR A 603 32.71 3.20 1.76
N LEU A 604 31.56 3.77 1.40
CA LEU A 604 31.21 4.04 0.00
C LEU A 604 32.25 4.92 -0.70
N LYS A 605 32.78 5.95 -0.02
CA LYS A 605 33.83 6.83 -0.54
C LYS A 605 35.17 6.10 -0.72
N GLN A 606 35.58 5.24 0.20
CA GLN A 606 36.81 4.46 0.10
C GLN A 606 36.71 3.40 -1.02
N ILE A 607 35.54 2.80 -1.21
CA ILE A 607 35.27 1.86 -2.31
C ILE A 607 35.36 2.57 -3.66
N LYS A 608 34.66 3.70 -3.83
CA LYS A 608 34.72 4.51 -5.07
C LYS A 608 36.12 5.00 -5.42
N ASN A 609 36.96 5.28 -4.42
CA ASN A 609 38.34 5.74 -4.59
C ASN A 609 39.41 4.61 -4.53
N SER A 610 39.00 3.35 -4.58
CA SER A 610 39.92 2.21 -4.43
C SER A 610 40.85 2.07 -5.64
N LYS A 611 42.17 2.01 -5.38
CA LYS A 611 43.21 1.86 -6.41
C LYS A 611 43.26 0.46 -7.06
N SER A 612 42.57 -0.53 -6.49
CA SER A 612 42.48 -1.89 -7.06
C SER A 612 41.10 -2.49 -6.88
N VAL A 613 40.72 -3.39 -7.80
CA VAL A 613 39.42 -4.09 -7.77
C VAL A 613 39.27 -5.01 -6.55
N SER A 614 40.38 -5.58 -6.06
CA SER A 614 40.41 -6.43 -4.87
C SER A 614 40.31 -5.60 -3.57
N SER A 615 40.89 -4.40 -3.54
CA SER A 615 40.70 -3.45 -2.43
C SER A 615 39.25 -2.99 -2.34
N ALA A 616 38.63 -2.62 -3.46
CA ALA A 616 37.23 -2.24 -3.54
C ALA A 616 36.30 -3.35 -3.01
N TRP A 617 36.54 -4.59 -3.44
CA TRP A 617 35.77 -5.76 -3.00
C TRP A 617 35.97 -6.09 -1.52
N SER A 618 37.21 -6.02 -1.01
CA SER A 618 37.46 -6.23 0.43
C SER A 618 36.75 -5.18 1.30
N LEU A 619 36.72 -3.93 0.85
CA LEU A 619 36.02 -2.85 1.55
C LEU A 619 34.49 -3.01 1.49
N SER A 620 33.90 -3.44 0.38
CA SER A 620 32.44 -3.68 0.30
C SER A 620 32.01 -4.84 1.18
N GLN A 621 32.81 -5.91 1.30
CA GLN A 621 32.56 -7.00 2.24
C GLN A 621 32.68 -6.56 3.70
N LYS A 622 33.67 -5.73 4.05
CA LYS A 622 33.77 -5.13 5.40
C LYS A 622 32.57 -4.22 5.72
N PHE A 623 32.11 -3.45 4.74
CA PHE A 623 30.89 -2.65 4.88
C PHE A 623 29.67 -3.56 5.15
N LYS A 624 29.51 -4.66 4.40
CA LYS A 624 28.45 -5.67 4.61
C LYS A 624 28.46 -6.24 6.04
N THR A 625 29.64 -6.58 6.56
CA THR A 625 29.79 -7.13 7.92
C THR A 625 29.41 -6.10 9.00
N ASN A 626 29.85 -4.86 8.86
CA ASN A 626 29.65 -3.83 9.87
C ASN A 626 28.23 -3.24 9.84
N PHE A 627 27.71 -2.94 8.65
CA PHE A 627 26.45 -2.23 8.48
C PHE A 627 25.49 -2.97 7.52
N PRO A 628 25.08 -4.21 7.84
CA PRO A 628 24.31 -5.08 6.94
C PRO A 628 22.94 -4.52 6.54
N ASN A 629 22.39 -3.58 7.33
CA ASN A 629 21.08 -2.97 7.12
C ASN A 629 21.15 -1.53 6.58
N ASP A 630 22.35 -1.00 6.27
CA ASP A 630 22.49 0.37 5.78
C ASP A 630 22.10 0.50 4.30
N PRO A 631 21.31 1.52 3.91
CA PRO A 631 20.83 1.66 2.54
C PRO A 631 21.94 1.85 1.49
N LEU A 632 23.11 2.39 1.86
CA LEU A 632 24.24 2.61 0.94
C LEU A 632 25.01 1.33 0.62
N LEU A 633 24.75 0.22 1.33
CA LEU A 633 25.46 -1.04 1.15
C LEU A 633 25.25 -1.64 -0.25
N SER A 634 24.04 -1.52 -0.81
CA SER A 634 23.73 -2.02 -2.15
C SER A 634 24.52 -1.27 -3.23
N GLU A 635 24.54 0.05 -3.18
CA GLU A 635 25.34 0.91 -4.07
C GLU A 635 26.84 0.58 -3.94
N ALA A 636 27.35 0.43 -2.73
CA ALA A 636 28.75 0.10 -2.48
C ALA A 636 29.16 -1.28 -3.05
N MET A 637 28.25 -2.26 -2.98
CA MET A 637 28.50 -3.59 -3.55
C MET A 637 28.49 -3.55 -5.09
N ASP A 638 27.58 -2.79 -5.69
CA ASP A 638 27.51 -2.60 -7.15
C ASP A 638 28.73 -1.87 -7.71
N VAL A 639 29.21 -0.81 -7.05
CA VAL A 639 30.45 -0.11 -7.44
C VAL A 639 31.64 -1.08 -7.44
N ALA A 640 31.79 -1.88 -6.38
CA ALA A 640 32.87 -2.87 -6.31
C ALA A 640 32.72 -3.97 -7.38
N ALA A 641 31.50 -4.42 -7.66
CA ALA A 641 31.22 -5.43 -8.67
C ALA A 641 31.51 -4.94 -10.11
N GLU A 642 31.13 -3.70 -10.44
CA GLU A 642 31.39 -3.08 -11.73
C GLU A 642 32.90 -2.93 -12.00
N MET A 643 33.68 -2.51 -10.99
CA MET A 643 35.15 -2.47 -11.09
C MET A 643 35.74 -3.87 -11.36
N ASN A 644 35.26 -4.91 -10.67
CA ASN A 644 35.70 -6.29 -10.89
C ASN A 644 35.29 -6.78 -12.31
N LEU A 645 34.10 -6.39 -12.80
CA LEU A 645 33.59 -6.77 -14.11
C LEU A 645 34.44 -6.19 -15.24
N GLN A 646 34.77 -4.90 -15.17
CA GLN A 646 35.59 -4.22 -16.18
C GLN A 646 37.00 -4.82 -16.26
N TYR A 647 37.60 -5.16 -15.11
CA TYR A 647 38.90 -5.82 -15.07
C TYR A 647 38.85 -7.25 -15.62
N ALA A 648 37.82 -8.02 -15.29
CA ALA A 648 37.57 -9.34 -15.88
C ALA A 648 37.44 -9.25 -17.42
N VAL A 649 36.78 -8.22 -17.94
CA VAL A 649 36.66 -7.96 -19.39
C VAL A 649 38.01 -7.57 -20.03
N LYS A 650 38.88 -6.82 -19.33
CA LYS A 650 40.27 -6.52 -19.79
C LYS A 650 41.07 -7.82 -19.96
N LEU A 651 41.11 -8.65 -18.92
CA LEU A 651 41.79 -9.96 -18.92
C LEU A 651 41.24 -10.88 -20.03
N HIS A 652 39.92 -10.93 -20.18
CA HIS A 652 39.25 -11.72 -21.21
C HIS A 652 39.63 -11.26 -22.64
N LYS A 653 39.68 -9.95 -22.90
CA LYS A 653 40.14 -9.40 -24.20
C LYS A 653 41.60 -9.78 -24.50
N ASN A 654 42.46 -9.83 -23.48
CA ASN A 654 43.85 -10.28 -23.58
C ASN A 654 44.00 -11.80 -23.80
N GLY A 655 42.94 -12.59 -23.60
CA GLY A 655 42.95 -14.05 -23.70
C GLY A 655 43.27 -14.76 -22.38
N GLU A 656 43.34 -14.04 -21.27
CA GLU A 656 43.59 -14.57 -19.92
C GLU A 656 42.31 -15.13 -19.29
N TYR A 657 41.66 -16.08 -19.99
CA TYR A 657 40.32 -16.58 -19.66
C TYR A 657 40.20 -17.07 -18.22
N SER A 658 41.19 -17.83 -17.71
CA SER A 658 41.16 -18.38 -16.34
C SER A 658 41.11 -17.30 -15.26
N LYS A 659 41.91 -16.23 -15.41
CA LYS A 659 41.87 -15.09 -14.47
C LYS A 659 40.53 -14.36 -14.57
N ALA A 660 40.04 -14.12 -15.79
CA ALA A 660 38.75 -13.46 -16.00
C ALA A 660 37.59 -14.23 -15.33
N ILE A 661 37.59 -15.56 -15.40
CA ILE A 661 36.59 -16.44 -14.77
C ILE A 661 36.53 -16.23 -13.25
N GLU A 662 37.68 -16.09 -12.56
CA GLU A 662 37.72 -15.86 -11.10
C GLU A 662 36.94 -14.60 -10.70
N TYR A 663 37.19 -13.48 -11.38
CA TYR A 663 36.49 -12.21 -11.14
C TYR A 663 34.99 -12.30 -11.50
N TYR A 664 34.63 -13.02 -12.55
CA TYR A 664 33.22 -13.24 -12.88
C TYR A 664 32.51 -14.09 -11.80
N ASP A 665 33.10 -15.22 -11.38
CA ASP A 665 32.52 -16.11 -10.38
C ASP A 665 32.37 -15.40 -9.02
N ARG A 666 33.33 -14.54 -8.64
CA ARG A 666 33.26 -13.63 -7.47
C ARG A 666 32.03 -12.70 -7.49
N ILE A 667 31.70 -12.12 -8.65
CA ILE A 667 30.51 -11.27 -8.82
C ILE A 667 29.22 -12.10 -8.76
N ASN A 668 29.27 -13.33 -9.27
CA ASN A 668 28.09 -14.19 -9.41
C ASN A 668 27.62 -14.84 -8.10
N SER A 669 28.49 -14.91 -7.08
CA SER A 669 28.20 -15.47 -5.76
C SER A 669 27.65 -14.45 -4.75
N GLU A 670 27.69 -13.15 -5.04
CA GLU A 670 27.17 -12.12 -4.12
C GLU A 670 25.70 -11.78 -4.43
N GLU A 671 24.82 -11.99 -3.44
CA GLU A 671 23.39 -11.76 -3.58
C GLU A 671 23.00 -10.27 -3.58
N LEU A 672 23.81 -9.42 -2.94
CA LEU A 672 23.57 -7.97 -2.89
C LEU A 672 23.93 -7.22 -4.19
N VAL A 673 24.73 -7.81 -5.09
CA VAL A 673 25.02 -7.21 -6.40
C VAL A 673 23.75 -7.20 -7.26
N SER A 674 23.50 -6.13 -8.00
CA SER A 674 22.32 -6.03 -8.85
C SER A 674 22.30 -7.05 -9.99
N SER A 675 21.10 -7.50 -10.33
CA SER A 675 20.89 -8.52 -11.37
C SER A 675 21.45 -8.15 -12.76
N PRO A 676 21.47 -6.87 -13.22
CA PRO A 676 22.16 -6.50 -14.45
C PRO A 676 23.65 -6.89 -14.45
N ILE A 677 24.42 -6.48 -13.43
CA ILE A 677 25.87 -6.74 -13.34
C ILE A 677 26.15 -8.25 -13.32
N ARG A 678 25.38 -9.02 -12.52
CA ARG A 678 25.49 -10.50 -12.50
C ARG A 678 25.13 -11.15 -13.83
N ASN A 679 24.14 -10.66 -14.55
CA ASN A 679 23.77 -11.23 -15.85
C ASN A 679 24.87 -11.01 -16.90
N PHE A 680 25.54 -9.86 -16.89
CA PHE A 680 26.70 -9.62 -17.74
C PHE A 680 27.90 -10.47 -17.35
N SER A 681 28.20 -10.56 -16.04
CA SER A 681 29.22 -11.46 -15.51
C SER A 681 28.99 -12.91 -15.99
N LYS A 682 27.79 -13.48 -15.79
CA LYS A 682 27.42 -14.82 -16.27
C LYS A 682 27.63 -15.00 -17.78
N THR A 683 27.27 -14.01 -18.60
CA THR A 683 27.45 -14.08 -20.05
C THR A 683 28.92 -14.16 -20.45
N PHE A 684 29.78 -13.28 -19.94
CA PHE A 684 31.21 -13.32 -20.28
C PHE A 684 31.94 -14.50 -19.65
N ASN A 685 31.55 -14.91 -18.45
CA ASN A 685 32.02 -16.13 -17.80
C ASN A 685 31.78 -17.35 -18.68
N ASN A 686 30.58 -17.49 -19.24
CA ASN A 686 30.26 -18.56 -20.18
C ASN A 686 31.12 -18.48 -21.45
N LEU A 687 31.38 -17.29 -22.00
CA LEU A 687 32.26 -17.13 -23.17
C LEU A 687 33.72 -17.48 -22.84
N ALA A 688 34.23 -17.06 -21.68
CA ALA A 688 35.57 -17.34 -21.19
C ALA A 688 35.78 -18.84 -20.92
N LYS A 689 34.80 -19.50 -20.28
CA LYS A 689 34.76 -20.96 -20.04
C LYS A 689 34.79 -21.77 -21.35
N HIS A 690 34.42 -21.17 -22.48
CA HIS A 690 34.52 -21.76 -23.82
C HIS A 690 35.67 -21.19 -24.67
N GLY A 691 36.60 -20.42 -24.10
CA GLY A 691 37.77 -19.86 -24.79
C GLY A 691 37.45 -18.91 -25.94
N LYS A 692 36.28 -18.27 -25.94
CA LYS A 692 35.82 -17.38 -27.02
C LYS A 692 36.22 -15.94 -26.75
N LYS A 693 36.93 -15.31 -27.69
CA LYS A 693 37.25 -13.88 -27.62
C LYS A 693 35.99 -13.01 -27.67
N ILE A 694 36.05 -11.89 -26.96
CA ILE A 694 35.09 -10.80 -27.06
C ILE A 694 35.26 -10.08 -28.43
N SER A 695 34.17 -9.77 -29.14
CA SER A 695 34.23 -9.21 -30.51
C SER A 695 34.66 -7.73 -30.52
N SER A 696 35.13 -7.20 -31.66
CA SER A 696 35.57 -5.80 -31.77
C SER A 696 34.40 -4.81 -31.98
N VAL A 697 34.61 -3.53 -31.69
CA VAL A 697 33.63 -2.44 -31.94
C VAL A 697 33.09 -2.48 -33.37
N ASN A 698 33.97 -2.56 -34.38
CA ASN A 698 33.57 -2.55 -35.78
C ASN A 698 32.80 -3.82 -36.19
N ASP A 699 33.15 -4.96 -35.59
CA ASP A 699 32.47 -6.23 -35.80
C ASP A 699 31.08 -6.22 -35.16
N TYR A 700 30.93 -5.69 -33.95
CA TYR A 700 29.62 -5.43 -33.34
C TYR A 700 28.78 -4.45 -34.17
N ALA A 701 29.33 -3.29 -34.57
CA ALA A 701 28.61 -2.30 -35.37
C ALA A 701 28.11 -2.89 -36.71
N SER A 702 28.94 -3.72 -37.36
CA SER A 702 28.57 -4.48 -38.57
C SER A 702 27.46 -5.49 -38.29
N LYS A 703 27.56 -6.30 -37.22
CA LYS A 703 26.55 -7.29 -36.84
C LYS A 703 25.21 -6.66 -36.45
N ILE A 704 25.23 -5.51 -35.76
CA ILE A 704 24.03 -4.75 -35.39
C ILE A 704 23.33 -4.22 -36.66
N THR A 705 24.07 -3.57 -37.54
CA THR A 705 23.52 -2.95 -38.77
C THR A 705 23.05 -3.96 -39.82
N THR A 706 23.64 -5.16 -39.87
CA THR A 706 23.25 -6.24 -40.80
C THR A 706 22.23 -7.22 -40.24
N SER A 707 21.83 -7.08 -38.97
CA SER A 707 20.87 -7.97 -38.32
C SER A 707 19.48 -7.90 -38.99
N LYS A 708 18.90 -9.08 -39.27
CA LYS A 708 17.54 -9.22 -39.81
C LYS A 708 16.44 -9.10 -38.73
N SER A 709 16.80 -8.99 -37.46
CA SER A 709 15.89 -8.99 -36.31
C SER A 709 16.19 -7.81 -35.40
N VAL A 710 15.17 -7.03 -35.05
CA VAL A 710 15.29 -5.86 -34.17
C VAL A 710 15.70 -6.24 -32.74
N SER A 711 15.31 -7.44 -32.28
CA SER A 711 15.73 -7.99 -30.97
C SER A 711 17.16 -8.51 -31.02
N THR A 712 17.60 -9.09 -32.14
CA THR A 712 19.00 -9.54 -32.30
C THR A 712 19.94 -8.35 -32.42
N ALA A 713 19.55 -7.32 -33.18
CA ALA A 713 20.28 -6.06 -33.25
C ALA A 713 20.39 -5.41 -31.86
N TRP A 714 19.29 -5.42 -31.10
CA TRP A 714 19.22 -4.84 -29.76
C TRP A 714 20.21 -5.53 -28.82
N ASN A 715 20.13 -6.86 -28.71
CA ASN A 715 21.01 -7.62 -27.84
C ASN A 715 22.49 -7.43 -28.20
N LEU A 716 22.83 -7.36 -29.49
CA LEU A 716 24.19 -7.07 -29.95
C LEU A 716 24.63 -5.64 -29.60
N ALA A 717 23.75 -4.64 -29.63
CA ALA A 717 24.06 -3.28 -29.23
C ALA A 717 24.24 -3.16 -27.70
N GLN A 718 23.42 -3.86 -26.92
CA GLN A 718 23.55 -4.00 -25.47
C GLN A 718 24.90 -4.62 -25.08
N GLU A 719 25.22 -5.76 -25.69
CA GLU A 719 26.48 -6.48 -25.49
C GLU A 719 27.68 -5.59 -25.84
N ALA A 720 27.66 -4.97 -27.03
CA ALA A 720 28.73 -4.11 -27.50
C ALA A 720 28.97 -2.89 -26.60
N LEU A 721 27.92 -2.21 -26.15
CA LEU A 721 28.04 -1.03 -25.28
C LEU A 721 28.45 -1.35 -23.86
N LEU A 722 28.30 -2.60 -23.40
CA LEU A 722 28.86 -3.01 -22.13
C LEU A 722 30.35 -3.37 -22.23
N ILE A 723 30.75 -3.91 -23.38
CA ILE A 723 32.17 -4.20 -23.68
C ILE A 723 32.95 -2.91 -23.97
N TYR A 724 32.28 -1.90 -24.54
CA TYR A 724 32.83 -0.64 -24.99
C TYR A 724 31.93 0.53 -24.55
N PRO A 725 31.85 0.82 -23.23
CA PRO A 725 31.04 1.91 -22.70
C PRO A 725 31.46 3.26 -23.27
N GLY A 726 30.50 4.18 -23.42
CA GLY A 726 30.72 5.52 -23.97
C GLY A 726 31.03 5.59 -25.47
N HIS A 727 31.24 4.47 -26.17
CA HIS A 727 31.68 4.50 -27.57
C HIS A 727 30.58 5.02 -28.52
N SER A 728 30.73 6.26 -28.99
CA SER A 728 29.72 7.01 -29.77
C SER A 728 29.11 6.23 -30.94
N ALA A 729 29.91 5.50 -31.73
CA ALA A 729 29.40 4.70 -32.83
C ALA A 729 28.43 3.57 -32.40
N LEU A 730 28.62 3.02 -31.19
CA LEU A 730 27.75 1.99 -30.62
C LEU A 730 26.54 2.59 -29.93
N ILE A 731 26.66 3.79 -29.34
CA ILE A 731 25.51 4.56 -28.83
C ILE A 731 24.57 4.93 -30.00
N ASN A 732 25.14 5.38 -31.12
CA ASN A 732 24.38 5.63 -32.35
C ASN A 732 23.73 4.35 -32.90
N ALA A 733 24.42 3.21 -32.83
CA ALA A 733 23.85 1.92 -33.20
C ALA A 733 22.71 1.48 -32.26
N LEU A 734 22.83 1.74 -30.96
CA LEU A 734 21.76 1.50 -29.98
C LEU A 734 20.56 2.41 -30.22
N ASN A 735 20.76 3.72 -30.40
CA ASN A 735 19.67 4.68 -30.71
C ASN A 735 18.96 4.36 -32.03
N LYS A 736 19.69 3.93 -33.07
CA LYS A 736 19.06 3.40 -34.29
C LYS A 736 18.21 2.18 -33.96
N THR A 737 18.77 1.24 -33.22
CA THR A 737 18.09 -0.02 -32.89
C THR A 737 16.89 0.19 -31.97
N ALA A 738 16.94 1.18 -31.08
CA ALA A 738 15.83 1.63 -30.27
C ALA A 738 14.66 2.08 -31.15
N ASN A 739 14.91 2.97 -32.12
CA ASN A 739 13.92 3.39 -33.12
C ASN A 739 13.39 2.20 -33.95
N ASP A 740 14.24 1.24 -34.34
CA ASP A 740 13.80 0.03 -35.04
C ASP A 740 12.84 -0.82 -34.16
N ASN A 741 13.11 -0.90 -32.84
CA ASN A 741 12.26 -1.61 -31.88
C ASN A 741 10.95 -0.86 -31.60
N LEU A 742 10.95 0.46 -31.45
CA LEU A 742 9.71 1.26 -31.34
C LEU A 742 8.85 1.12 -32.60
N SER A 743 9.46 1.17 -33.79
CA SER A 743 8.78 0.98 -35.07
C SER A 743 8.14 -0.41 -35.18
N TYR A 744 8.85 -1.45 -34.75
CA TYR A 744 8.34 -2.82 -34.74
C TYR A 744 7.24 -3.03 -33.68
N GLY A 745 7.41 -2.46 -32.49
CA GLY A 745 6.38 -2.42 -31.45
C GLY A 745 5.11 -1.75 -31.95
N ARG A 746 5.21 -0.56 -32.55
CA ARG A 746 4.06 0.18 -33.12
C ARG A 746 3.38 -0.59 -34.24
N LYS A 747 4.13 -1.33 -35.07
CA LYS A 747 3.56 -2.26 -36.05
C LYS A 747 2.74 -3.38 -35.39
N LEU A 748 3.24 -4.00 -34.32
CA LEU A 748 2.49 -5.04 -33.58
C LEU A 748 1.26 -4.45 -32.87
N HIS A 749 1.41 -3.28 -32.24
CA HIS A 749 0.36 -2.57 -31.54
C HIS A 749 -0.80 -2.23 -32.49
N ARG A 750 -0.50 -1.65 -33.67
CA ARG A 750 -1.48 -1.38 -34.73
C ARG A 750 -2.17 -2.64 -35.27
N GLN A 751 -1.57 -3.83 -35.13
CA GLN A 751 -2.20 -5.12 -35.47
C GLN A 751 -3.08 -5.70 -34.33
N GLY A 752 -3.40 -4.91 -33.30
CA GLY A 752 -4.13 -5.37 -32.11
C GLY A 752 -3.30 -6.26 -31.18
N LYS A 753 -1.99 -6.39 -31.40
CA LYS A 753 -1.07 -7.24 -30.62
C LYS A 753 -0.32 -6.41 -29.59
N ALA A 754 -1.04 -5.60 -28.82
CA ALA A 754 -0.47 -4.68 -27.82
C ALA A 754 0.41 -5.40 -26.79
N GLU A 755 -0.02 -6.57 -26.31
CA GLU A 755 0.76 -7.47 -25.44
C GLU A 755 2.14 -7.85 -26.02
N LEU A 756 2.20 -8.10 -27.34
CA LEU A 756 3.47 -8.42 -28.02
C LEU A 756 4.29 -7.18 -28.36
N ALA A 757 3.70 -5.98 -28.30
CA ALA A 757 4.39 -4.71 -28.51
C ALA A 757 5.09 -4.21 -27.25
N ARG A 758 4.49 -4.41 -26.05
CA ARG A 758 5.03 -3.96 -24.75
C ARG A 758 6.53 -4.24 -24.56
N PRO A 759 7.07 -5.46 -24.78
CA PRO A 759 8.48 -5.73 -24.55
C PRO A 759 9.43 -4.96 -25.48
N TYR A 760 8.93 -4.38 -26.57
CA TYR A 760 9.71 -3.54 -27.48
C TYR A 760 9.80 -2.09 -27.01
N TYR A 761 8.79 -1.62 -26.27
CA TYR A 761 8.77 -0.28 -25.68
C TYR A 761 9.49 -0.25 -24.33
N GLU A 762 9.13 -1.18 -23.44
CA GLU A 762 9.67 -1.28 -22.08
C GLU A 762 11.21 -1.30 -22.06
N LYS A 763 11.83 -2.14 -22.91
CA LYS A 763 13.30 -2.21 -22.99
C LYS A 763 13.94 -0.93 -23.51
N VAL A 764 13.25 -0.15 -24.34
CA VAL A 764 13.74 1.14 -24.84
C VAL A 764 13.60 2.22 -23.76
N ASN A 765 12.49 2.25 -23.04
CA ASN A 765 12.27 3.20 -21.94
C ASN A 765 13.32 3.01 -20.82
N ASN A 766 13.59 1.75 -20.46
CA ASN A 766 14.41 1.41 -19.29
C ASN A 766 15.93 1.62 -19.48
N ASP A 767 16.44 1.73 -20.71
CA ASP A 767 17.88 1.87 -20.97
C ASP A 767 18.33 3.34 -21.06
N GLN A 768 18.85 3.86 -19.94
CA GLN A 768 19.29 5.26 -19.79
C GLN A 768 20.32 5.75 -20.83
N ARG A 769 21.03 4.85 -21.52
CA ARG A 769 22.00 5.20 -22.59
C ARG A 769 21.34 5.63 -23.90
N ILE A 770 20.01 5.49 -23.99
CA ILE A 770 19.22 5.90 -25.16
C ILE A 770 18.83 7.36 -25.04
N ASP A 771 18.84 8.04 -26.19
CA ASP A 771 18.37 9.41 -26.36
C ASP A 771 17.02 9.64 -25.67
N SER A 772 16.92 10.70 -24.88
CA SER A 772 15.75 10.98 -24.03
C SER A 772 14.45 11.12 -24.82
N GLN A 773 14.50 11.61 -26.07
CA GLN A 773 13.33 11.70 -26.93
C GLN A 773 12.84 10.31 -27.36
N ILE A 774 13.76 9.40 -27.68
CA ILE A 774 13.43 8.01 -28.02
C ILE A 774 12.85 7.28 -26.79
N ARG A 775 13.37 7.53 -25.59
CA ARG A 775 12.83 6.93 -24.35
C ARG A 775 11.43 7.43 -24.02
N HIS A 776 11.19 8.74 -24.13
CA HIS A 776 9.87 9.31 -23.92
C HIS A 776 8.83 8.79 -24.94
N LEU A 777 9.21 8.61 -26.21
CA LEU A 777 8.36 7.92 -27.19
C LEU A 777 8.07 6.46 -26.80
N ALA A 778 9.03 5.78 -26.18
CA ALA A 778 8.84 4.42 -25.68
C ALA A 778 7.83 4.37 -24.52
N GLU A 779 7.94 5.30 -23.58
CA GLU A 779 7.00 5.49 -22.46
C GLU A 779 5.57 5.71 -22.97
N ILE A 780 5.35 6.68 -23.87
CA ILE A 780 4.05 6.95 -24.50
C ILE A 780 3.49 5.68 -25.18
N PHE A 781 4.29 4.99 -25.98
CA PHE A 781 3.83 3.80 -26.70
C PHE A 781 3.55 2.60 -25.77
N MET A 782 4.27 2.53 -24.65
CA MET A 782 4.07 1.57 -23.58
C MET A 782 2.72 1.82 -22.90
N GLU A 783 2.43 3.04 -22.43
CA GLU A 783 1.15 3.41 -21.82
C GLU A 783 -0.04 3.16 -22.75
N GLN A 784 0.05 3.61 -24.01
CA GLN A 784 -0.99 3.37 -25.02
C GLN A 784 -1.31 1.87 -25.18
N SER A 785 -0.32 0.99 -24.99
CA SER A 785 -0.49 -0.46 -25.14
C SER A 785 -1.16 -1.17 -23.96
N TYR A 786 -1.44 -0.47 -22.85
CA TYR A 786 -2.18 -1.01 -21.70
C TYR A 786 -3.69 -0.74 -21.73
N GLY A 787 -4.18 0.13 -22.63
CA GLY A 787 -5.58 0.57 -22.64
C GLY A 787 -6.24 0.58 -24.01
N ASN A 788 -7.57 0.66 -24.02
CA ASN A 788 -8.39 0.70 -25.23
C ASN A 788 -8.57 2.15 -25.75
N HIS A 789 -7.48 2.91 -25.77
CA HIS A 789 -7.49 4.35 -26.06
C HIS A 789 -7.67 4.62 -27.55
N LYS A 790 -8.46 5.65 -27.87
CA LYS A 790 -8.57 6.16 -29.24
C LYS A 790 -7.28 6.91 -29.62
N PRO A 791 -6.89 6.90 -30.90
CA PRO A 791 -5.74 7.65 -31.40
C PRO A 791 -5.80 9.15 -31.09
N VAL A 792 -4.63 9.79 -30.95
CA VAL A 792 -4.51 11.23 -30.71
C VAL A 792 -4.54 12.00 -32.03
N VAL A 793 -5.38 13.04 -32.14
CA VAL A 793 -5.50 13.89 -33.33
C VAL A 793 -4.94 15.28 -33.03
N TYR A 794 -3.87 15.68 -33.72
CA TYR A 794 -3.35 17.04 -33.64
C TYR A 794 -3.97 17.89 -34.76
N ILE A 795 -4.74 18.91 -34.39
CA ILE A 795 -5.38 19.89 -35.29
C ILE A 795 -4.54 21.15 -35.34
N ASP A 796 -4.01 21.46 -36.52
CA ASP A 796 -3.34 22.73 -36.75
C ASP A 796 -4.32 23.79 -37.31
N SER A 797 -4.59 24.85 -36.55
CA SER A 797 -5.37 25.99 -37.06
C SER A 797 -4.44 26.99 -37.75
N GLY A 798 -4.46 27.01 -39.09
CA GLY A 798 -3.56 27.82 -39.91
C GLY A 798 -3.50 29.31 -39.51
N HIS A 799 -2.33 29.93 -39.69
CA HIS A 799 -2.06 31.35 -39.35
C HIS A 799 -2.28 31.66 -37.85
N GLY A 800 -2.60 32.92 -37.49
CA GLY A 800 -2.91 33.36 -36.13
C GLY A 800 -2.08 34.56 -35.68
N GLY A 801 -2.62 35.39 -34.77
CA GLY A 801 -1.89 36.53 -34.20
C GLY A 801 -1.50 37.57 -35.24
N THR A 802 -0.20 37.80 -35.40
CA THR A 802 0.37 38.73 -36.39
C THR A 802 0.18 38.27 -37.84
N ASP A 803 0.03 36.97 -38.08
CA ASP A 803 -0.27 36.41 -39.39
C ASP A 803 -1.79 36.28 -39.58
N SER A 804 -2.35 37.11 -40.45
CA SER A 804 -3.79 37.09 -40.77
C SER A 804 -4.22 35.89 -41.62
N GLY A 805 -3.29 35.23 -42.29
CA GLY A 805 -3.56 34.51 -43.53
C GLY A 805 -4.16 35.45 -44.58
N ALA A 806 -4.83 34.88 -45.57
CA ALA A 806 -5.56 35.65 -46.56
C ALA A 806 -6.72 36.46 -45.94
N SER A 807 -7.08 37.59 -46.55
CA SER A 807 -8.22 38.40 -46.11
C SER A 807 -8.97 39.03 -47.29
N PHE A 808 -10.30 39.11 -47.17
CA PHE A 808 -11.18 39.66 -48.20
C PHE A 808 -12.50 40.15 -47.57
N TYR A 809 -12.95 41.36 -47.92
CA TYR A 809 -14.16 42.01 -47.37
C TYR A 809 -14.34 41.83 -45.84
N GLY A 810 -13.29 42.10 -45.07
CA GLY A 810 -13.29 42.03 -43.60
C GLY A 810 -13.35 40.61 -43.01
N ALA A 811 -13.33 39.56 -43.83
CA ALA A 811 -13.03 38.21 -43.38
C ALA A 811 -11.51 38.01 -43.33
N TYR A 812 -11.05 37.27 -42.33
CA TYR A 812 -9.65 36.91 -42.13
C TYR A 812 -9.56 35.39 -41.99
N GLU A 813 -8.70 34.77 -42.79
CA GLU A 813 -8.51 33.33 -42.83
C GLU A 813 -8.22 32.77 -41.42
N LYS A 814 -7.30 33.40 -40.67
CA LYS A 814 -6.96 32.97 -39.30
C LYS A 814 -8.15 32.80 -38.36
N LYS A 815 -9.25 33.56 -38.56
CA LYS A 815 -10.48 33.50 -37.77
C LYS A 815 -11.39 32.36 -38.23
N LEU A 816 -11.48 32.14 -39.55
CA LEU A 816 -12.23 31.01 -40.13
C LEU A 816 -11.57 29.68 -39.75
N ASN A 817 -10.24 29.59 -39.87
CA ASN A 817 -9.44 28.40 -39.52
C ASN A 817 -9.63 28.04 -38.04
N LEU A 818 -9.51 29.00 -37.12
CA LEU A 818 -9.72 28.76 -35.69
C LEU A 818 -11.15 28.31 -35.37
N SER A 819 -12.15 28.93 -36.02
CA SER A 819 -13.56 28.56 -35.79
C SER A 819 -13.85 27.12 -36.23
N VAL A 820 -13.37 26.72 -37.42
CA VAL A 820 -13.53 25.34 -37.88
C VAL A 820 -12.67 24.36 -37.07
N GLY A 821 -11.44 24.72 -36.70
CA GLY A 821 -10.58 23.91 -35.83
C GLY A 821 -11.25 23.60 -34.50
N LYS A 822 -11.87 24.60 -33.85
CA LYS A 822 -12.65 24.39 -32.62
C LYS A 822 -13.88 23.51 -32.84
N TYR A 823 -14.61 23.67 -33.94
CA TYR A 823 -15.71 22.76 -34.24
C TYR A 823 -15.22 21.33 -34.52
N LEU A 824 -14.07 21.15 -35.16
CA LEU A 824 -13.47 19.84 -35.43
C LEU A 824 -13.03 19.15 -34.14
N LYS A 825 -12.39 19.89 -33.21
CA LYS A 825 -12.07 19.43 -31.85
C LYS A 825 -13.31 18.87 -31.16
N ASN A 826 -14.36 19.68 -31.04
CA ASN A 826 -15.62 19.28 -30.42
C ASN A 826 -16.27 18.05 -31.07
N GLU A 827 -16.18 17.87 -32.40
CA GLU A 827 -16.79 16.72 -33.09
C GLU A 827 -15.96 15.43 -32.95
N LEU A 828 -14.65 15.54 -32.77
CA LEU A 828 -13.74 14.41 -32.52
C LEU A 828 -13.76 13.96 -31.06
N GLU A 829 -13.80 14.88 -30.10
CA GLU A 829 -13.92 14.58 -28.67
C GLU A 829 -15.22 13.83 -28.36
N LYS A 830 -16.34 14.21 -28.99
CA LYS A 830 -17.62 13.45 -28.94
C LYS A 830 -17.51 12.02 -29.46
N LYS A 831 -16.52 11.72 -30.31
CA LYS A 831 -16.22 10.37 -30.82
C LYS A 831 -15.17 9.64 -29.99
N GLY A 832 -14.71 10.26 -28.89
CA GLY A 832 -13.75 9.72 -27.94
C GLY A 832 -12.28 9.88 -28.33
N TYR A 833 -11.95 10.68 -29.35
CA TYR A 833 -10.56 10.99 -29.70
C TYR A 833 -9.99 12.04 -28.74
N THR A 834 -8.74 11.85 -28.29
CA THR A 834 -7.96 12.93 -27.68
C THR A 834 -7.55 13.91 -28.77
N VAL A 835 -7.82 15.20 -28.57
CA VAL A 835 -7.54 16.23 -29.57
C VAL A 835 -6.64 17.32 -28.98
N ILE A 836 -5.57 17.63 -29.70
CA ILE A 836 -4.63 18.70 -29.37
C ILE A 836 -4.72 19.75 -30.48
N MET A 837 -4.75 21.03 -30.13
CA MET A 837 -4.80 22.13 -31.11
C MET A 837 -3.50 22.93 -31.08
N SER A 838 -2.94 23.27 -32.27
CA SER A 838 -1.77 24.15 -32.35
C SER A 838 -1.99 25.53 -31.74
N ARG A 839 -3.25 25.99 -31.70
CA ARG A 839 -3.70 27.18 -30.98
C ARG A 839 -5.19 27.14 -30.73
N GLU A 840 -5.61 27.59 -29.54
CA GLU A 840 -7.02 27.78 -29.20
C GLU A 840 -7.45 29.26 -29.20
N THR A 841 -6.52 30.17 -29.39
CA THR A 841 -6.75 31.62 -29.42
C THR A 841 -6.16 32.25 -30.70
N ASP A 842 -6.31 33.56 -30.83
CA ASP A 842 -5.76 34.31 -31.97
C ASP A 842 -4.25 34.61 -31.79
N THR A 843 -3.47 33.55 -31.63
CA THR A 843 -2.02 33.58 -31.34
C THR A 843 -1.21 33.10 -32.55
N PHE A 844 -0.04 33.69 -32.79
CA PHE A 844 0.87 33.26 -33.85
C PHE A 844 1.71 32.06 -33.38
N VAL A 845 1.80 31.02 -34.22
CA VAL A 845 2.62 29.82 -33.97
C VAL A 845 3.50 29.55 -35.19
N PRO A 846 4.84 29.45 -35.08
CA PRO A 846 5.72 29.19 -36.21
C PRO A 846 5.45 27.84 -36.91
N LEU A 847 5.69 27.77 -38.22
CA LEU A 847 5.34 26.60 -39.03
C LEU A 847 6.09 25.31 -38.62
N THR A 848 7.37 25.45 -38.25
CA THR A 848 8.17 24.29 -37.80
C THR A 848 7.68 23.79 -36.44
N ASP A 849 7.31 24.70 -35.55
CA ASP A 849 6.94 24.39 -34.17
C ASP A 849 5.64 23.59 -34.11
N ARG A 850 4.63 23.93 -34.94
CA ARG A 850 3.40 23.14 -35.14
C ARG A 850 3.69 21.66 -35.45
N ALA A 851 4.71 21.40 -36.27
CA ALA A 851 5.09 20.04 -36.66
C ALA A 851 5.95 19.35 -35.59
N LEU A 852 6.89 20.08 -34.97
CA LEU A 852 7.71 19.56 -33.88
C LEU A 852 6.88 19.23 -32.63
N GLU A 853 5.88 20.04 -32.31
CA GLU A 853 4.96 19.80 -31.21
C GLU A 853 4.10 18.55 -31.47
N ALA A 854 3.50 18.42 -32.65
CA ALA A 854 2.75 17.21 -33.01
C ALA A 854 3.62 15.93 -32.96
N ASN A 855 4.90 16.04 -33.35
CA ASN A 855 5.87 14.94 -33.22
C ASN A 855 6.22 14.66 -31.75
N LYS A 856 6.48 15.71 -30.93
CA LYS A 856 6.86 15.62 -29.51
C LYS A 856 5.74 15.00 -28.68
N LEU A 857 4.50 15.40 -28.92
CA LEU A 857 3.30 14.92 -28.23
C LEU A 857 2.83 13.54 -28.72
N GLY A 858 3.56 12.90 -29.64
CA GLY A 858 3.30 11.52 -30.07
C GLY A 858 1.94 11.33 -30.75
N ALA A 859 1.39 12.37 -31.40
CA ALA A 859 0.07 12.29 -32.04
C ALA A 859 -0.01 11.20 -33.12
N ASP A 860 -1.19 10.64 -33.37
CA ASP A 860 -1.35 9.58 -34.38
C ASP A 860 -1.62 10.12 -35.79
N ILE A 861 -2.22 11.30 -35.91
CA ILE A 861 -2.36 12.05 -37.16
C ILE A 861 -2.24 13.57 -36.94
N PHE A 862 -1.90 14.29 -38.00
CA PHE A 862 -1.85 15.74 -38.08
C PHE A 862 -2.81 16.27 -39.14
N VAL A 863 -3.66 17.24 -38.78
CA VAL A 863 -4.69 17.83 -39.67
C VAL A 863 -4.62 19.36 -39.59
N SER A 864 -4.03 19.98 -40.60
CA SER A 864 -4.00 21.45 -40.73
C SER A 864 -5.23 21.97 -41.47
N VAL A 865 -5.81 23.07 -40.98
CA VAL A 865 -7.09 23.63 -41.44
C VAL A 865 -6.87 25.06 -41.96
N HIS A 866 -7.19 25.29 -43.23
CA HIS A 866 -6.96 26.51 -44.00
C HIS A 866 -8.15 26.94 -44.88
N HIS A 867 -8.13 28.17 -45.40
CA HIS A 867 -9.04 28.66 -46.44
C HIS A 867 -8.25 29.45 -47.50
N ASN A 868 -8.15 28.87 -48.70
CA ASN A 868 -7.24 29.31 -49.75
C ASN A 868 -7.56 30.70 -50.33
N SER A 869 -6.63 31.24 -51.12
CA SER A 869 -6.77 32.49 -51.87
C SER A 869 -5.96 32.46 -53.16
N MET A 870 -6.52 32.99 -54.25
CA MET A 870 -5.82 33.19 -55.53
C MET A 870 -5.32 34.63 -55.69
N GLY A 871 -4.80 35.22 -54.61
CA GLY A 871 -4.16 36.54 -54.63
C GLY A 871 -5.10 37.71 -54.93
N GLY A 872 -6.40 37.55 -54.70
CA GLY A 872 -7.42 38.57 -55.00
C GLY A 872 -8.00 38.49 -56.41
N SER A 873 -7.61 37.49 -57.21
CA SER A 873 -8.22 37.26 -58.54
C SER A 873 -9.66 36.74 -58.44
N GLY A 874 -10.05 36.12 -57.30
CA GLY A 874 -11.40 35.63 -57.04
C GLY A 874 -11.88 34.50 -57.96
N THR A 875 -10.99 33.89 -58.74
CA THR A 875 -11.34 32.82 -59.70
C THR A 875 -11.23 31.40 -59.12
N GLY A 876 -10.48 31.24 -58.02
CA GLY A 876 -10.43 29.99 -57.26
C GLY A 876 -11.78 29.69 -56.59
N LYS A 877 -12.15 28.42 -56.48
CA LYS A 877 -13.32 27.97 -55.70
C LYS A 877 -13.22 26.49 -55.38
N GLY A 878 -13.84 26.07 -54.30
CA GLY A 878 -13.96 24.67 -53.87
C GLY A 878 -12.94 24.23 -52.82
N ILE A 879 -13.06 22.96 -52.42
CA ILE A 879 -12.25 22.33 -51.37
C ILE A 879 -11.09 21.55 -52.00
N GLU A 880 -9.91 21.61 -51.41
CA GLU A 880 -8.74 20.77 -51.73
C GLU A 880 -8.09 20.20 -50.47
N THR A 881 -7.31 19.12 -50.64
CA THR A 881 -6.60 18.49 -49.51
C THR A 881 -5.21 18.06 -49.95
N PHE A 882 -4.21 18.42 -49.16
CA PHE A 882 -2.80 18.20 -49.46
C PHE A 882 -2.16 17.23 -48.48
N LEU A 883 -1.23 16.42 -48.98
CA LEU A 883 -0.24 15.68 -48.19
C LEU A 883 1.17 16.04 -48.65
N PHE A 884 2.19 15.67 -47.88
CA PHE A 884 3.57 15.92 -48.28
C PHE A 884 3.94 15.16 -49.56
N HIS A 885 4.47 15.86 -50.57
CA HIS A 885 5.15 15.22 -51.69
C HIS A 885 6.36 16.03 -52.18
N LYS A 886 7.49 15.34 -52.37
CA LYS A 886 8.75 15.96 -52.82
C LYS A 886 8.78 16.09 -54.35
N VAL A 887 8.35 17.23 -54.86
CA VAL A 887 8.57 17.62 -56.27
C VAL A 887 10.03 17.98 -56.55
N ALA A 888 10.47 17.78 -57.79
CA ALA A 888 11.87 17.95 -58.18
C ALA A 888 12.32 19.42 -58.37
N SER A 889 11.39 20.37 -58.50
CA SER A 889 11.71 21.78 -58.77
C SER A 889 10.68 22.78 -58.21
N GLY A 890 11.08 23.52 -57.17
CA GLY A 890 10.41 24.74 -56.71
C GLY A 890 9.23 24.57 -55.73
N PHE A 891 9.00 25.61 -54.92
CA PHE A 891 7.75 25.78 -54.17
C PHE A 891 6.58 26.02 -55.13
N GLY A 892 5.39 25.48 -54.81
CA GLY A 892 4.15 25.80 -55.52
C GLY A 892 3.73 24.86 -56.66
N GLN A 893 4.48 23.79 -56.98
CA GLN A 893 4.02 22.78 -57.92
C GLN A 893 3.24 21.66 -57.23
N GLU A 894 1.96 21.52 -57.58
CA GLU A 894 1.08 20.48 -57.08
C GLU A 894 1.33 19.14 -57.79
N THR A 895 1.39 18.04 -57.04
CA THR A 895 1.43 16.68 -57.61
C THR A 895 0.04 16.04 -57.59
N ASN A 896 -0.42 15.53 -58.74
CA ASN A 896 -1.63 14.71 -58.84
C ASN A 896 -1.49 13.41 -58.03
N LYS A 897 -2.53 13.00 -57.29
CA LYS A 897 -2.46 11.83 -56.39
C LYS A 897 -2.08 10.51 -57.06
N ASN A 898 -2.33 10.36 -58.35
CA ASN A 898 -1.95 9.16 -59.11
C ASN A 898 -0.43 9.02 -59.31
N ASN A 899 0.35 10.06 -59.01
CA ASN A 899 1.80 10.09 -59.21
C ASN A 899 2.62 9.92 -57.91
N PHE A 900 1.98 9.62 -56.77
CA PHE A 900 2.68 9.48 -55.50
C PHE A 900 3.56 8.22 -55.43
N LYS A 901 4.81 8.40 -55.01
CA LYS A 901 5.71 7.33 -54.60
C LYS A 901 5.35 6.87 -53.18
N LEU A 902 4.58 5.79 -53.07
CA LEU A 902 4.07 5.24 -51.80
C LEU A 902 5.07 4.32 -51.06
N ASN A 903 6.37 4.54 -51.26
CA ASN A 903 7.43 3.74 -50.63
C ASN A 903 7.71 4.16 -49.17
N ASP A 904 7.28 5.37 -48.79
CA ASP A 904 7.26 5.87 -47.41
C ASP A 904 5.86 5.59 -46.82
N PRO A 905 5.75 4.72 -45.78
CA PRO A 905 4.47 4.37 -45.15
C PRO A 905 3.64 5.58 -44.69
N ARG A 906 4.30 6.65 -44.23
CA ARG A 906 3.65 7.91 -43.83
C ARG A 906 2.87 8.52 -44.99
N ILE A 907 3.37 8.42 -46.22
CA ILE A 907 2.74 8.99 -47.42
C ILE A 907 1.53 8.17 -47.84
N SER A 908 1.59 6.84 -47.75
CA SER A 908 0.42 5.98 -47.95
C SER A 908 -0.66 6.17 -46.89
N GLU A 909 -0.27 6.32 -45.61
CA GLU A 909 -1.22 6.61 -44.52
C GLU A 909 -1.84 8.02 -44.69
N SER A 910 -1.03 9.03 -45.04
CA SER A 910 -1.51 10.39 -45.33
C SER A 910 -2.45 10.46 -46.53
N LEU A 911 -2.22 9.65 -47.57
CA LEU A 911 -3.12 9.54 -48.72
C LEU A 911 -4.47 8.93 -48.32
N ASN A 912 -4.46 7.85 -47.53
CA ASN A 912 -5.69 7.22 -47.05
C ASN A 912 -6.48 8.18 -46.12
N LEU A 913 -5.79 8.93 -45.25
CA LEU A 913 -6.38 9.98 -44.42
C LEU A 913 -7.01 11.08 -45.29
N ALA A 914 -6.25 11.60 -46.27
CA ALA A 914 -6.71 12.64 -47.18
C ALA A 914 -7.94 12.22 -47.99
N ASP A 915 -7.94 11.03 -48.61
CA ASP A 915 -9.07 10.54 -49.41
C ASP A 915 -10.33 10.33 -48.54
N ASN A 916 -10.20 9.87 -47.29
CA ASN A 916 -11.36 9.72 -46.39
C ASN A 916 -11.90 11.07 -45.89
N VAL A 917 -11.04 12.03 -45.54
CA VAL A 917 -11.45 13.38 -45.12
C VAL A 917 -12.07 14.14 -46.28
N HIS A 918 -11.41 14.15 -47.44
CA HIS A 918 -11.85 14.89 -48.62
C HIS A 918 -13.18 14.36 -49.17
N SER A 919 -13.35 13.05 -49.30
CA SER A 919 -14.60 12.47 -49.82
C SER A 919 -15.81 12.72 -48.91
N ASN A 920 -15.62 12.81 -47.59
CA ASN A 920 -16.69 13.21 -46.67
C ASN A 920 -17.00 14.70 -46.77
N LEU A 921 -15.98 15.57 -46.89
CA LEU A 921 -16.16 17.01 -47.09
C LEU A 921 -16.98 17.32 -48.34
N ILE A 922 -16.60 16.80 -49.50
CA ILE A 922 -17.34 17.03 -50.76
C ILE A 922 -18.78 16.51 -50.66
N LYS A 923 -18.98 15.30 -50.11
CA LYS A 923 -20.31 14.71 -49.93
C LYS A 923 -21.21 15.51 -48.99
N SER A 924 -20.67 16.06 -47.90
CA SER A 924 -21.46 16.76 -46.88
C SER A 924 -21.71 18.23 -47.20
N THR A 925 -20.77 18.89 -47.90
CA THR A 925 -20.84 20.33 -48.18
C THR A 925 -21.41 20.67 -49.55
N GLY A 926 -21.26 19.77 -50.54
CA GLY A 926 -21.59 20.06 -51.93
C GLY A 926 -20.71 21.14 -52.60
N MET A 927 -19.60 21.54 -51.96
CA MET A 927 -18.64 22.46 -52.57
C MET A 927 -17.91 21.82 -53.76
N TYR A 928 -17.35 22.67 -54.62
CA TYR A 928 -16.63 22.23 -55.80
C TYR A 928 -15.41 21.37 -55.42
N ASP A 929 -15.31 20.18 -56.02
CA ASP A 929 -14.24 19.21 -55.79
C ASP A 929 -12.97 19.58 -56.58
N ARG A 930 -11.86 19.79 -55.87
CA ARG A 930 -10.52 20.03 -56.45
C ARG A 930 -9.55 18.88 -56.16
N GLY A 931 -10.00 17.85 -55.45
CA GLY A 931 -9.28 16.62 -55.18
C GLY A 931 -8.19 16.68 -54.11
N VAL A 932 -7.55 15.51 -53.95
CA VAL A 932 -6.36 15.31 -53.11
C VAL A 932 -5.09 15.50 -53.94
N LYS A 933 -4.11 16.22 -53.38
CA LYS A 933 -2.90 16.69 -54.06
C LYS A 933 -1.66 16.55 -53.17
N GLY A 934 -0.46 16.62 -53.76
CA GLY A 934 0.81 16.63 -53.03
C GLY A 934 1.51 17.98 -53.14
N ASN A 935 2.07 18.48 -52.02
CA ASN A 935 2.85 19.73 -52.01
C ASN A 935 3.98 19.66 -50.96
N ASN A 936 4.89 20.62 -50.97
CA ASN A 936 6.07 20.69 -50.09
C ASN A 936 5.88 21.70 -48.93
N PHE A 937 4.69 21.71 -48.33
CA PHE A 937 4.40 22.57 -47.17
C PHE A 937 5.28 22.22 -45.96
N ASN A 938 5.71 23.23 -45.20
CA ASN A 938 6.63 23.05 -44.06
C ASN A 938 6.06 22.08 -43.03
N VAL A 939 4.83 22.35 -42.57
CA VAL A 939 4.12 21.50 -41.59
C VAL A 939 4.09 20.03 -42.04
N LEU A 940 3.63 19.76 -43.27
CA LEU A 940 3.51 18.38 -43.77
C LEU A 940 4.86 17.68 -43.98
N ARG A 941 5.91 18.42 -44.36
CA ARG A 941 7.25 17.86 -44.56
C ARG A 941 7.90 17.43 -43.23
N ASN A 942 7.77 18.29 -42.22
CA ASN A 942 8.46 18.16 -40.94
C ASN A 942 7.67 17.31 -39.92
N THR A 943 6.38 17.06 -40.15
CA THR A 943 5.59 16.09 -39.38
C THR A 943 5.98 14.66 -39.78
N HIS A 944 6.36 13.84 -38.80
CA HIS A 944 6.83 12.46 -38.98
C HIS A 944 5.70 11.41 -38.91
N ILE A 945 4.49 11.85 -38.57
CA ILE A 945 3.24 11.07 -38.54
C ILE A 945 2.39 11.35 -39.78
N PRO A 946 1.32 10.58 -40.08
CA PRO A 946 0.43 10.86 -41.21
C PRO A 946 -0.18 12.26 -41.11
N ALA A 947 -0.02 13.06 -42.16
CA ALA A 947 -0.25 14.50 -42.12
C ALA A 947 -0.99 15.01 -43.35
N ILE A 948 -2.07 15.79 -43.14
CA ILE A 948 -2.82 16.47 -44.19
C ILE A 948 -3.02 17.96 -43.90
N LEU A 949 -3.22 18.74 -44.95
CA LEU A 949 -3.67 20.14 -44.90
C LEU A 949 -4.95 20.25 -45.74
N VAL A 950 -6.00 20.85 -45.19
CA VAL A 950 -7.33 20.95 -45.81
C VAL A 950 -7.63 22.42 -46.10
N GLU A 951 -7.92 22.72 -47.36
CA GLU A 951 -8.39 24.03 -47.81
C GLU A 951 -9.91 23.99 -47.95
N LEU A 952 -10.64 24.74 -47.12
CA LEU A 952 -12.10 24.63 -46.97
C LEU A 952 -12.90 25.60 -47.86
N GLY A 953 -12.31 26.13 -48.93
CA GLY A 953 -12.92 27.11 -49.83
C GLY A 953 -12.07 28.38 -49.97
N PHE A 954 -12.34 29.16 -51.01
CA PHE A 954 -11.51 30.32 -51.37
C PHE A 954 -12.06 31.61 -50.77
N ILE A 955 -11.29 32.27 -49.90
CA ILE A 955 -11.71 33.51 -49.22
C ILE A 955 -11.82 34.71 -50.18
N ASP A 956 -11.05 34.73 -51.27
CA ASP A 956 -11.09 35.80 -52.28
C ASP A 956 -12.17 35.60 -53.35
N ASN A 957 -12.88 34.47 -53.34
CA ASN A 957 -14.03 34.22 -54.21
C ASN A 957 -15.34 34.57 -53.52
N GLN A 958 -16.15 35.42 -54.13
CA GLN A 958 -17.37 35.94 -53.50
C GLN A 958 -18.44 34.86 -53.21
N SER A 959 -18.49 33.79 -54.01
CA SER A 959 -19.44 32.69 -53.81
C SER A 959 -19.01 31.78 -52.66
N ASP A 960 -17.74 31.37 -52.63
CA ASP A 960 -17.17 30.61 -51.52
C ASP A 960 -17.20 31.43 -50.23
N LEU A 961 -16.82 32.72 -50.27
CA LEU A 961 -16.83 33.62 -49.10
C LEU A 961 -18.19 33.67 -48.40
N ALA A 962 -19.28 33.72 -49.17
CA ALA A 962 -20.64 33.72 -48.63
C ALA A 962 -20.98 32.40 -47.90
N ILE A 963 -20.42 31.28 -48.35
CA ILE A 963 -20.60 29.94 -47.76
C ILE A 963 -19.72 29.79 -46.53
N ILE A 964 -18.39 29.99 -46.67
CA ILE A 964 -17.40 29.71 -45.62
C ILE A 964 -17.53 30.62 -44.38
N LYS A 965 -18.06 31.84 -44.53
CA LYS A 965 -18.40 32.71 -43.40
C LYS A 965 -19.60 32.23 -42.59
N SER A 966 -20.43 31.33 -43.13
CA SER A 966 -21.61 30.85 -42.42
C SER A 966 -21.24 29.82 -41.36
N THR A 967 -21.74 30.00 -40.14
CA THR A 967 -21.55 29.03 -39.03
C THR A 967 -22.10 27.65 -39.37
N SER A 968 -23.16 27.59 -40.20
CA SER A 968 -23.74 26.34 -40.68
C SER A 968 -22.73 25.53 -41.53
N TYR A 969 -22.05 26.19 -42.48
CA TYR A 969 -21.00 25.55 -43.26
C TYR A 969 -19.83 25.10 -42.37
N GLN A 970 -19.33 25.98 -41.49
CA GLN A 970 -18.17 25.69 -40.65
C GLN A 970 -18.40 24.45 -39.75
N LYS A 971 -19.60 24.32 -39.16
CA LYS A 971 -19.99 23.14 -38.37
C LYS A 971 -20.14 21.88 -39.24
N ASN A 972 -20.74 22.00 -40.43
CA ASN A 972 -20.89 20.88 -41.37
C ASN A 972 -19.51 20.37 -41.86
N ALA A 973 -18.61 21.28 -42.24
CA ALA A 973 -17.25 20.95 -42.65
C ALA A 973 -16.47 20.26 -41.52
N ALA A 974 -16.54 20.77 -40.29
CA ALA A 974 -15.95 20.14 -39.11
C ALA A 974 -16.47 18.71 -38.86
N SER A 975 -17.79 18.51 -38.86
CA SER A 975 -18.38 17.18 -38.66
C SER A 975 -18.03 16.22 -39.80
N ALA A 976 -17.96 16.71 -41.05
CA ALA A 976 -17.52 15.93 -42.20
C ALA A 976 -16.04 15.49 -42.08
N MET A 977 -15.15 16.38 -41.64
CA MET A 977 -13.74 16.04 -41.35
C MET A 977 -13.64 15.00 -40.21
N ALA A 978 -14.38 15.20 -39.11
CA ALA A 978 -14.40 14.25 -37.99
C ALA A 978 -14.87 12.85 -38.43
N ASN A 979 -15.91 12.77 -39.27
CA ASN A 979 -16.38 11.51 -39.85
C ASN A 979 -15.37 10.89 -40.84
N GLY A 980 -14.60 11.70 -41.57
CA GLY A 980 -13.50 11.23 -42.41
C GLY A 980 -12.34 10.64 -41.62
N ILE A 981 -11.92 11.30 -40.55
CA ILE A 981 -10.88 10.83 -39.60
C ILE A 981 -11.32 9.53 -38.92
N ASP A 982 -12.55 9.48 -38.42
CA ASP A 982 -13.12 8.31 -37.75
C ASP A 982 -13.23 7.11 -38.72
N LYS A 983 -13.61 7.37 -39.97
CA LYS A 983 -13.59 6.37 -41.04
C LYS A 983 -12.17 5.87 -41.33
N TYR A 984 -11.20 6.77 -41.47
CA TYR A 984 -9.78 6.42 -41.68
C TYR A 984 -9.29 5.43 -40.61
N PHE A 985 -9.49 5.75 -39.31
CA PHE A 985 -9.10 4.85 -38.23
C PHE A 985 -9.88 3.53 -38.27
N SER A 986 -11.19 3.54 -38.50
CA SER A 986 -11.98 2.29 -38.61
C SER A 986 -11.55 1.37 -39.76
N THR A 987 -10.92 1.90 -40.82
CA THR A 987 -10.37 1.11 -41.93
C THR A 987 -8.98 0.55 -41.68
N ILE A 988 -8.26 1.07 -40.66
CA ILE A 988 -6.95 0.58 -40.22
C ILE A 988 -7.10 -0.42 -39.05
N SER A 989 -8.23 -0.39 -38.35
CA SER A 989 -8.62 -1.35 -37.30
C SER A 989 -9.18 -2.69 -37.82
N LYS A 990 -8.94 -3.03 -39.09
CA LYS A 990 -9.33 -4.29 -39.75
C LYS A 990 -8.17 -4.87 -40.55
#